data_AF-A0A1V4XFP0-F1
#
_entry.id   AF-A0A1V4XFP0-F1
#
_cell.length_a   1.000
_cell.length_b   1.000
_cell.length_c   1.000
_cell.angle_alpha   90.00
_cell.angle_beta   90.00
_cell.angle_gamma   90.00
#
_symmetry.space_group_name_H-M   'P 1'
#
loop_
_entity.id
_entity.type
_entity.pdbx_description
1 polymer ?
#
loop_
_entity_poly.entity_id
_entity_poly.type
_entity_poly.pdbx_seq_one_letter_code
_entity_poly.pdbx_strand_id
1 'polypeptide(L)'
;MATANPLISSFNAGELTPLLDGRPDHAKYYSGCRKLENMIPLPHGGATERPGTYFVASTKDHNRKCRLLRFEFSTTQAYILEFGHYYIRFYKDGGQITSGGVPYEVATGYAEDELFELQFAQSADTLYIAHQAHNPAQLTRTGHTSWTFGAITFTDGPYLEENTTDITLTPSGTVVGTSITLTASDNLFDADMVGGWFRLKHGSTWGYVAVTAYISATEVTASVMSTLGDTTATDVWREGAWSAYRGYPACVCFFEERLCWAGSPTKPQTIWLSSTGSFFDHTPDGTDSDDAMALTILSDRVNVIRWMVPQNYIIAGTVGAEWRIGGASSSDPITPTSVNAKRQSTYGSNTVQGILINDVVVFVQRQGRKLRELVYNYDADVFAGRDLTLLAEHITNGRDSSDNVGIVSMDYQNEPYSLLWAVRYDGQLLCLSYERSEEIGGWSRMITQEVTGGSFESVAVIPGDEEDEVWVSVKRTINGVTKRYIEYFKAFSWPDDKEDCFHVDSGLTWDGGDPAAITNITLANPVVIYATNTLSNGDNVRLTEVGGTEELNDNVYTVANATGSSFELSGIDGSAFTAYTGGGLFQQVENSFDGLSHLANMVAAVCAEGGALDEVTISSGGTVTLDDYYSKVHIGLPFTARLQPMKIEAGGVKGTSRGQTKRISHLTANFYKTLACSAGPDEDNLTEIVFDQDDDPYTGEKDIPFKGRHEVSGDILLVNDKPLPLTVLSIAAFVDTYERR
;
A
#
# COMPACT_ATOMS: atom_id res chain seq x y z
N MET A 1 7.50 44.92 25.35
CA MET A 1 7.97 43.84 24.46
C MET A 1 8.45 42.72 25.35
N ALA A 2 7.98 41.50 25.13
CA ALA A 2 8.49 40.30 25.78
C ALA A 2 9.16 39.44 24.72
N THR A 3 10.37 38.94 24.98
CA THR A 3 11.11 38.05 24.08
C THR A 3 11.15 36.66 24.68
N ALA A 4 10.84 35.64 23.88
CA ALA A 4 10.89 34.23 24.28
C ALA A 4 11.63 33.41 23.22
N ASN A 5 12.18 32.27 23.62
CA ASN A 5 12.79 31.29 22.71
C ASN A 5 12.13 29.91 22.89
N PRO A 6 10.85 29.74 22.50
CA PRO A 6 10.18 28.44 22.52
C PRO A 6 10.88 27.43 21.60
N LEU A 7 11.05 26.21 22.13
CA LEU A 7 11.52 25.03 21.40
C LEU A 7 10.32 24.16 21.03
N ILE A 8 10.20 23.84 19.74
CA ILE A 8 9.35 22.79 19.20
C ILE A 8 10.23 21.55 19.08
N SER A 9 10.13 20.66 20.05
CA SER A 9 11.01 19.49 20.19
C SER A 9 10.45 18.22 19.56
N SER A 10 9.26 18.26 18.98
CA SER A 10 8.60 17.09 18.39
C SER A 10 7.49 17.48 17.40
N PHE A 11 7.22 16.60 16.45
CA PHE A 11 6.16 16.67 15.44
C PHE A 11 5.29 15.38 15.43
N ASN A 12 5.46 14.51 16.43
CA ASN A 12 4.89 13.17 16.46
C ASN A 12 3.36 13.09 16.60
N ALA A 13 2.68 14.20 16.90
CA ALA A 13 1.21 14.26 16.86
C ALA A 13 0.66 14.44 15.44
N GLY A 14 1.55 14.69 14.46
CA GLY A 14 1.20 14.84 13.05
C GLY A 14 0.30 16.04 12.77
N GLU A 15 -0.40 15.99 11.65
CA GLU A 15 -1.37 17.01 11.24
C GLU A 15 -2.62 16.97 12.13
N LEU A 16 -2.93 18.11 12.75
CA LEU A 16 -4.06 18.28 13.65
C LEU A 16 -5.21 19.05 13.00
N THR A 17 -6.43 18.78 13.47
CA THR A 17 -7.63 19.48 12.99
C THR A 17 -7.54 20.99 13.18
N PRO A 18 -8.03 21.80 12.22
CA PRO A 18 -8.17 23.25 12.41
C PRO A 18 -8.93 23.65 13.66
N LEU A 19 -9.78 22.78 14.22
CA LEU A 19 -10.49 23.01 15.48
C LEU A 19 -9.55 23.10 16.71
N LEU A 20 -8.33 22.57 16.60
CA LEU A 20 -7.30 22.63 17.65
C LEU A 20 -6.39 23.86 17.55
N ASP A 21 -6.49 24.68 16.49
CA ASP A 21 -5.71 25.91 16.31
C ASP A 21 -5.86 26.89 17.50
N GLY A 22 -7.00 26.80 18.19
CA GLY A 22 -7.33 27.55 19.40
C GLY A 22 -7.02 26.86 20.73
N ARG A 23 -6.33 25.71 20.78
CA ARG A 23 -6.31 24.84 21.98
C ARG A 23 -4.89 24.50 22.48
N PRO A 24 -4.14 25.49 23.01
CA PRO A 24 -2.81 25.28 23.55
C PRO A 24 -2.85 24.57 24.91
N ASP A 25 -4.05 24.36 25.47
CA ASP A 25 -4.33 23.55 26.65
C ASP A 25 -4.25 22.05 26.35
N HIS A 26 -4.37 21.64 25.08
CA HIS A 26 -4.28 20.23 24.70
C HIS A 26 -2.83 19.77 24.61
N ALA A 27 -2.47 18.68 25.29
CA ALA A 27 -1.07 18.21 25.36
C ALA A 27 -0.41 18.01 23.99
N LYS A 28 -1.12 17.38 23.04
CA LYS A 28 -0.63 17.14 21.67
C LYS A 28 -0.48 18.41 20.80
N TYR A 29 -0.94 19.58 21.26
CA TYR A 29 -0.84 20.82 20.48
C TYR A 29 0.63 21.19 20.18
N TYR A 30 1.53 21.02 21.15
CA TYR A 30 2.93 21.43 21.03
C TYR A 30 3.80 20.48 20.21
N SER A 31 3.31 19.26 19.94
CA SER A 31 3.97 18.30 19.04
C SER A 31 3.19 18.07 17.74
N GLY A 32 2.22 18.93 17.44
CA GLY A 32 1.37 18.83 16.26
C GLY A 32 1.73 19.85 15.18
N CYS A 33 1.21 19.60 13.99
CA CYS A 33 1.35 20.45 12.83
C CYS A 33 -0.02 20.89 12.30
N ARG A 34 -0.12 22.11 11.76
CA ARG A 34 -1.27 22.56 10.96
C ARG A 34 -1.27 21.96 9.56
N LYS A 35 -0.08 21.71 9.01
CA LYS A 35 0.13 21.02 7.74
C LYS A 35 1.32 20.08 7.87
N LEU A 36 1.14 18.85 7.43
CA LEU A 36 2.21 17.88 7.30
C LEU A 36 2.00 17.10 5.99
N GLU A 37 2.54 17.64 4.90
CA GLU A 37 2.35 17.14 3.54
C GLU A 37 3.69 16.60 3.01
N ASN A 38 3.70 15.39 2.45
CA ASN A 38 4.88 14.65 2.02
C ASN A 38 5.97 14.51 3.10
N MET A 39 5.59 14.64 4.37
CA MET A 39 6.43 14.52 5.56
C MET A 39 5.84 13.46 6.49
N ILE A 40 6.67 12.63 7.09
CA ILE A 40 6.32 11.50 7.95
C ILE A 40 6.83 11.78 9.36
N PRO A 41 5.95 11.82 10.38
CA PRO A 41 6.37 11.91 11.78
C PRO A 41 7.20 10.70 12.19
N LEU A 42 8.37 10.92 12.76
CA LEU A 42 9.22 9.88 13.29
C LEU A 42 8.86 9.56 14.75
N PRO A 43 9.02 8.31 15.20
CA PRO A 43 8.80 7.94 16.61
C PRO A 43 9.63 8.77 17.59
N HIS A 44 10.85 9.13 17.19
CA HIS A 44 11.80 9.93 17.98
C HIS A 44 11.42 11.42 18.12
N GLY A 45 10.37 11.88 17.44
CA GLY A 45 9.87 13.25 17.50
C GLY A 45 10.16 14.10 16.27
N GLY A 46 11.18 13.76 15.47
CA GLY A 46 11.44 14.44 14.19
C GLY A 46 10.36 14.21 13.13
N ALA A 47 10.51 14.82 11.97
CA ALA A 47 9.74 14.52 10.77
C ALA A 47 10.69 14.43 9.58
N THR A 48 10.57 13.35 8.81
CA THR A 48 11.34 13.12 7.57
C THR A 48 10.45 13.31 6.37
N GLU A 49 10.99 13.79 5.27
CA GLU A 49 10.33 13.72 3.97
C GLU A 49 10.09 12.25 3.59
N ARG A 50 8.99 11.99 2.87
CA ARG A 50 8.77 10.67 2.27
C ARG A 50 9.82 10.40 1.17
N PRO A 51 10.21 9.15 0.94
CA PRO A 51 10.93 8.78 -0.27
C PRO A 51 10.12 9.06 -1.54
N GLY A 52 10.81 9.13 -2.68
CA GLY A 52 10.20 9.14 -4.00
C GLY A 52 9.61 7.78 -4.40
N THR A 53 8.78 7.75 -5.44
CA THR A 53 8.24 6.50 -6.01
C THR A 53 8.99 6.10 -7.28
N TYR A 54 9.44 4.85 -7.35
CA TYR A 54 10.10 4.29 -8.53
C TYR A 54 9.06 3.71 -9.50
N PHE A 55 9.18 4.02 -10.79
CA PHE A 55 8.30 3.48 -11.82
C PHE A 55 8.63 2.02 -12.13
N VAL A 56 7.65 1.12 -12.02
CA VAL A 56 7.84 -0.31 -12.31
C VAL A 56 7.24 -0.69 -13.66
N ALA A 57 5.94 -0.45 -13.84
CA ALA A 57 5.26 -0.82 -15.07
C ALA A 57 3.95 -0.05 -15.29
N SER A 58 3.50 -0.07 -16.54
CA SER A 58 2.13 0.26 -16.89
C SER A 58 1.18 -0.87 -16.52
N THR A 59 0.03 -0.51 -15.93
CA THR A 59 -1.13 -1.41 -15.83
C THR A 59 -1.61 -1.83 -17.22
N LYS A 60 -2.29 -2.98 -17.33
CA LYS A 60 -2.77 -3.48 -18.63
C LYS A 60 -3.78 -2.55 -19.30
N ASP A 61 -4.80 -2.16 -18.55
CA ASP A 61 -5.87 -1.28 -19.02
C ASP A 61 -5.82 0.03 -18.25
N HIS A 62 -5.19 1.02 -18.88
CA HIS A 62 -5.04 2.36 -18.32
C HIS A 62 -6.36 3.05 -17.96
N ASN A 63 -7.48 2.66 -18.57
CA ASN A 63 -8.77 3.30 -18.35
C ASN A 63 -9.51 2.75 -17.13
N ARG A 64 -9.07 1.61 -16.58
CA ARG A 64 -9.73 0.92 -15.47
C ARG A 64 -8.84 0.86 -14.24
N LYS A 65 -9.45 0.98 -13.06
CA LYS A 65 -8.76 0.80 -11.78
C LYS A 65 -8.27 -0.64 -11.63
N CYS A 66 -7.17 -0.81 -10.91
CA CYS A 66 -6.71 -2.08 -10.39
C CYS A 66 -6.56 -1.99 -8.87
N ARG A 67 -6.62 -3.15 -8.21
CA ARG A 67 -6.33 -3.30 -6.79
C ARG A 67 -5.04 -4.08 -6.61
N LEU A 68 -4.17 -3.57 -5.74
CA LEU A 68 -2.97 -4.28 -5.32
C LEU A 68 -3.27 -5.15 -4.11
N LEU A 69 -2.66 -6.32 -4.09
CA LEU A 69 -2.73 -7.26 -2.97
C LEU A 69 -1.36 -7.90 -2.78
N ARG A 70 -0.93 -8.05 -1.52
CA ARG A 70 0.27 -8.81 -1.18
C ARG A 70 0.02 -10.31 -1.20
N PHE A 71 1.02 -11.07 -1.63
CA PHE A 71 1.09 -12.52 -1.49
C PHE A 71 2.46 -12.89 -0.93
N GLU A 72 2.49 -13.54 0.23
CA GLU A 72 3.73 -13.80 0.98
C GLU A 72 3.92 -15.29 1.23
N PHE A 73 4.73 -15.96 0.41
CA PHE A 73 5.10 -17.36 0.69
C PHE A 73 6.16 -17.46 1.80
N SER A 74 7.11 -16.53 1.79
CA SER A 74 8.16 -16.34 2.79
C SER A 74 8.61 -14.88 2.77
N THR A 75 9.46 -14.48 3.72
CA THR A 75 10.07 -13.13 3.73
C THR A 75 10.92 -12.83 2.48
N THR A 76 11.42 -13.86 1.80
CA THR A 76 12.23 -13.74 0.57
C THR A 76 11.44 -13.98 -0.72
N GLN A 77 10.20 -14.45 -0.60
CA GLN A 77 9.31 -14.73 -1.72
C GLN A 77 7.94 -14.10 -1.44
N ALA A 78 7.94 -12.78 -1.47
CA ALA A 78 6.73 -11.97 -1.51
C ALA A 78 6.47 -11.45 -2.93
N TYR A 79 5.20 -11.22 -3.24
CA TYR A 79 4.74 -10.76 -4.54
C TYR A 79 3.66 -9.71 -4.35
N ILE A 80 3.64 -8.74 -5.25
CA ILE A 80 2.47 -7.88 -5.43
C ILE A 80 1.64 -8.43 -6.58
N LEU A 81 0.35 -8.56 -6.33
CA LEU A 81 -0.66 -8.98 -7.29
C LEU A 81 -1.46 -7.76 -7.74
N GLU A 82 -1.40 -7.43 -9.02
CA GLU A 82 -2.27 -6.44 -9.66
C GLU A 82 -3.54 -7.14 -10.14
N PHE A 83 -4.60 -7.09 -9.33
CA PHE A 83 -5.94 -7.47 -9.75
C PHE A 83 -6.51 -6.36 -10.62
N GLY A 84 -6.70 -6.63 -11.91
CA GLY A 84 -7.36 -5.74 -12.84
C GLY A 84 -8.60 -6.40 -13.46
N HIS A 85 -9.25 -5.70 -14.38
CA HIS A 85 -10.46 -6.17 -15.05
C HIS A 85 -10.21 -7.49 -15.82
N TYR A 86 -10.66 -8.62 -15.24
CA TYR A 86 -10.47 -9.98 -15.73
C TYR A 86 -9.02 -10.50 -15.80
N TYR A 87 -8.09 -9.94 -15.03
CA TYR A 87 -6.71 -10.45 -14.98
C TYR A 87 -6.01 -10.23 -13.64
N ILE A 88 -4.93 -10.98 -13.43
CA ILE A 88 -3.91 -10.76 -12.39
C ILE A 88 -2.54 -10.70 -13.05
N ARG A 89 -1.74 -9.69 -12.69
CA ARG A 89 -0.31 -9.58 -13.02
C ARG A 89 0.53 -9.57 -11.74
N PHE A 90 1.81 -9.89 -11.87
CA PHE A 90 2.68 -10.24 -10.75
C PHE A 90 3.95 -9.39 -10.76
N TYR A 91 4.35 -8.95 -9.58
CA TYR A 91 5.56 -8.14 -9.36
C TYR A 91 6.37 -8.72 -8.20
N LYS A 92 7.69 -8.67 -8.32
CA LYS A 92 8.67 -9.13 -7.33
C LYS A 92 10.02 -8.45 -7.62
N ASP A 93 10.85 -8.26 -6.59
CA ASP A 93 12.22 -7.74 -6.72
C ASP A 93 12.27 -6.39 -7.46
N GLY A 94 11.36 -5.48 -7.09
CA GLY A 94 11.21 -4.15 -7.73
C GLY A 94 10.74 -4.18 -9.18
N GLY A 95 10.39 -5.34 -9.75
CA GLY A 95 10.10 -5.52 -11.18
C GLY A 95 8.80 -6.25 -11.50
N GLN A 96 8.32 -6.10 -12.74
CA GLN A 96 7.21 -6.88 -13.27
C GLN A 96 7.70 -8.26 -13.75
N ILE A 97 7.02 -9.32 -13.33
CA ILE A 97 7.33 -10.68 -13.78
C ILE A 97 6.90 -10.84 -15.23
N THR A 98 7.81 -11.35 -16.07
CA THR A 98 7.55 -11.63 -17.48
C THR A 98 7.75 -13.11 -17.82
N SER A 99 7.09 -13.58 -18.88
CA SER A 99 7.31 -14.89 -19.48
C SER A 99 7.41 -14.73 -20.99
N GLY A 100 8.55 -15.08 -21.58
CA GLY A 100 8.81 -14.85 -23.01
C GLY A 100 8.88 -13.37 -23.41
N GLY A 101 9.27 -12.49 -22.48
CA GLY A 101 9.41 -11.05 -22.73
C GLY A 101 8.12 -10.24 -22.65
N VAL A 102 7.00 -10.87 -22.26
CA VAL A 102 5.71 -10.18 -22.02
C VAL A 102 5.29 -10.34 -20.56
N PRO A 103 4.51 -9.40 -19.97
CA PRO A 103 4.02 -9.51 -18.60
C PRO A 103 3.29 -10.83 -18.37
N TYR A 104 3.68 -11.57 -17.33
CA TYR A 104 3.02 -12.80 -16.95
C TYR A 104 1.64 -12.50 -16.35
N GLU A 105 0.62 -13.20 -16.82
CA GLU A 105 -0.77 -12.87 -16.53
C GLU A 105 -1.62 -14.14 -16.35
N VAL A 106 -2.54 -14.08 -15.40
CA VAL A 106 -3.58 -15.09 -15.18
C VAL A 106 -4.95 -14.46 -15.36
N ALA A 107 -5.81 -15.08 -16.16
CA ALA A 107 -7.18 -14.60 -16.39
C ALA A 107 -8.07 -14.84 -15.15
N THR A 108 -8.99 -13.93 -14.88
CA THR A 108 -9.98 -14.05 -13.79
C THR A 108 -11.39 -13.71 -14.26
N GLY A 109 -12.39 -14.00 -13.42
CA GLY A 109 -13.79 -13.63 -13.66
C GLY A 109 -14.19 -12.27 -13.08
N TYR A 110 -13.28 -11.52 -12.45
CA TYR A 110 -13.61 -10.32 -11.67
C TYR A 110 -13.62 -9.05 -12.52
N ALA A 111 -14.70 -8.29 -12.46
CA ALA A 111 -14.84 -6.99 -13.09
C ALA A 111 -14.21 -5.86 -12.24
N GLU A 112 -14.09 -4.65 -12.81
CA GLU A 112 -13.40 -3.52 -12.15
C GLU A 112 -14.11 -3.06 -10.86
N ASP A 113 -15.44 -3.03 -10.91
CA ASP A 113 -16.32 -2.64 -9.82
C ASP A 113 -16.33 -3.64 -8.65
N GLU A 114 -15.87 -4.86 -8.88
CA GLU A 114 -15.80 -5.93 -7.88
C GLU A 114 -14.46 -5.95 -7.12
N LEU A 115 -13.39 -5.37 -7.69
CA LEU A 115 -12.02 -5.55 -7.20
C LEU A 115 -11.83 -5.12 -5.75
N PHE A 116 -12.43 -4.00 -5.35
CA PHE A 116 -12.35 -3.47 -3.98
C PHE A 116 -13.33 -4.14 -3.00
N GLU A 117 -14.21 -5.01 -3.49
CA GLU A 117 -15.10 -5.84 -2.66
C GLU A 117 -14.51 -7.21 -2.35
N LEU A 118 -13.51 -7.66 -3.12
CA LEU A 118 -12.82 -8.93 -2.88
C LEU A 118 -12.23 -9.01 -1.47
N GLN A 119 -12.43 -10.15 -0.82
CA GLN A 119 -11.80 -10.49 0.45
C GLN A 119 -10.92 -11.72 0.29
N PHE A 120 -9.85 -11.77 1.09
CA PHE A 120 -8.76 -12.72 0.86
C PHE A 120 -8.30 -13.37 2.16
N ALA A 121 -7.90 -14.63 2.06
CA ALA A 121 -7.13 -15.32 3.08
C ALA A 121 -6.05 -16.14 2.39
N GLN A 122 -4.82 -16.11 2.92
CA GLN A 122 -3.73 -16.88 2.35
C GLN A 122 -3.32 -17.99 3.31
N SER A 123 -2.99 -19.15 2.76
CA SER A 123 -2.30 -20.21 3.49
C SER A 123 -1.23 -20.81 2.57
N ALA A 124 0.04 -20.66 2.98
CA ALA A 124 1.21 -21.06 2.20
C ALA A 124 1.11 -20.58 0.73
N ASP A 125 1.10 -21.50 -0.23
CA ASP A 125 1.09 -21.22 -1.65
C ASP A 125 -0.31 -20.90 -2.24
N THR A 126 -1.36 -20.85 -1.43
CA THR A 126 -2.74 -20.66 -1.93
C THR A 126 -3.41 -19.45 -1.32
N LEU A 127 -3.93 -18.59 -2.19
CA LEU A 127 -4.78 -17.47 -1.85
C LEU A 127 -6.25 -17.84 -2.11
N TYR A 128 -7.09 -17.75 -1.09
CA TYR A 128 -8.53 -17.97 -1.13
C TYR A 128 -9.24 -16.63 -1.30
N ILE A 129 -10.21 -16.57 -2.20
CA ILE A 129 -10.85 -15.33 -2.65
C ILE A 129 -12.36 -15.46 -2.48
N ALA A 130 -12.98 -14.47 -1.84
CA ALA A 130 -14.42 -14.38 -1.61
C ALA A 130 -15.02 -13.14 -2.31
N HIS A 131 -16.19 -13.33 -2.93
CA HIS A 131 -17.02 -12.27 -3.49
C HIS A 131 -18.48 -12.73 -3.56
N GLN A 132 -19.45 -11.84 -3.35
CA GLN A 132 -20.86 -12.24 -3.26
C GLN A 132 -21.48 -12.72 -4.58
N ALA A 133 -20.93 -12.31 -5.71
CA ALA A 133 -21.41 -12.67 -7.05
C ALA A 133 -20.64 -13.83 -7.70
N HIS A 134 -19.54 -14.30 -7.11
CA HIS A 134 -18.67 -15.33 -7.69
C HIS A 134 -18.51 -16.52 -6.77
N ASN A 135 -18.45 -17.72 -7.34
CA ASN A 135 -18.08 -18.93 -6.59
C ASN A 135 -16.72 -18.72 -5.92
N PRO A 136 -16.55 -19.05 -4.62
CA PRO A 136 -15.26 -19.06 -3.95
C PRO A 136 -14.14 -19.59 -4.84
N ALA A 137 -13.06 -18.82 -4.96
CA ALA A 137 -11.96 -19.13 -5.86
C ALA A 137 -10.65 -19.26 -5.09
N GLN A 138 -9.69 -19.94 -5.72
CA GLN A 138 -8.34 -20.04 -5.24
C GLN A 138 -7.34 -19.66 -6.34
N LEU A 139 -6.24 -19.04 -5.92
CA LEU A 139 -5.06 -18.79 -6.73
C LEU A 139 -3.88 -19.51 -6.08
N THR A 140 -3.33 -20.51 -6.77
CA THR A 140 -2.22 -21.33 -6.25
C THR A 140 -0.93 -21.03 -7.01
N ARG A 141 0.15 -20.79 -6.27
CA ARG A 141 1.50 -20.58 -6.80
C ARG A 141 2.30 -21.90 -6.79
N THR A 142 3.02 -22.17 -7.87
CA THR A 142 4.00 -23.27 -7.93
C THR A 142 5.38 -22.82 -8.45
N GLY A 143 5.50 -21.55 -8.83
CA GLY A 143 6.74 -20.92 -9.30
C GLY A 143 6.50 -19.45 -9.65
N HIS A 144 7.54 -18.72 -10.04
CA HIS A 144 7.44 -17.29 -10.35
C HIS A 144 6.50 -17.00 -11.52
N THR A 145 6.47 -17.88 -12.53
CA THR A 145 5.62 -17.81 -13.73
C THR A 145 4.63 -18.97 -13.83
N SER A 146 4.27 -19.57 -12.69
CA SER A 146 3.39 -20.73 -12.61
C SER A 146 2.33 -20.55 -11.54
N TRP A 147 1.21 -19.96 -11.95
CA TRP A 147 0.06 -19.65 -11.10
C TRP A 147 -1.22 -20.24 -11.71
N THR A 148 -2.08 -20.82 -10.87
CA THR A 148 -3.35 -21.42 -11.31
C THR A 148 -4.50 -20.76 -10.57
N PHE A 149 -5.40 -20.10 -11.30
CA PHE A 149 -6.65 -19.55 -10.78
C PHE A 149 -7.81 -20.49 -11.13
N GLY A 150 -8.72 -20.72 -10.18
CA GLY A 150 -9.93 -21.50 -10.43
C GLY A 150 -10.92 -21.46 -9.27
N ALA A 151 -12.16 -21.84 -9.56
CA ALA A 151 -13.17 -22.02 -8.52
C ALA A 151 -12.81 -23.20 -7.60
N ILE A 152 -13.14 -23.06 -6.32
CA ILE A 152 -12.97 -24.11 -5.31
C ILE A 152 -14.02 -25.19 -5.54
N THR A 153 -13.59 -26.45 -5.48
CA THR A 153 -14.49 -27.60 -5.44
C THR A 153 -14.62 -28.05 -4.00
N PHE A 154 -15.79 -27.84 -3.40
CA PHE A 154 -16.10 -28.29 -2.05
C PHE A 154 -16.31 -29.81 -2.00
N THR A 155 -16.08 -30.40 -0.83
CA THR A 155 -16.28 -31.84 -0.56
C THR A 155 -17.72 -32.12 -0.18
N ASP A 156 -18.27 -31.42 0.83
CA ASP A 156 -19.68 -31.48 1.23
C ASP A 156 -20.11 -30.11 1.78
N GLY A 157 -21.22 -29.54 1.28
CA GLY A 157 -21.76 -28.26 1.74
C GLY A 157 -20.93 -27.01 1.39
N PRO A 158 -21.26 -25.87 2.02
CA PRO A 158 -22.25 -25.70 3.09
C PRO A 158 -23.70 -25.71 2.61
N TYR A 159 -24.63 -25.92 3.55
CA TYR A 159 -26.08 -25.98 3.28
C TYR A 159 -26.87 -24.97 4.10
N LEU A 160 -28.08 -24.69 3.62
CA LEU A 160 -29.14 -24.06 4.40
C LEU A 160 -29.70 -25.01 5.47
N GLU A 161 -30.61 -24.48 6.27
CA GLU A 161 -31.39 -25.26 7.23
C GLU A 161 -32.22 -26.34 6.52
N GLU A 162 -32.55 -27.40 7.26
CA GLU A 162 -33.41 -28.47 6.76
C GLU A 162 -34.76 -27.91 6.31
N ASN A 163 -35.28 -28.45 5.22
CA ASN A 163 -36.58 -28.09 4.69
C ASN A 163 -37.66 -28.25 5.77
N THR A 164 -38.47 -27.21 5.92
CA THR A 164 -39.61 -27.16 6.85
C THR A 164 -40.96 -27.12 6.13
N THR A 165 -40.95 -27.17 4.80
CA THR A 165 -42.14 -27.18 3.94
C THR A 165 -42.56 -28.60 3.57
N ASP A 166 -43.75 -28.76 3.01
CA ASP A 166 -44.25 -30.05 2.52
C ASP A 166 -43.67 -30.47 1.15
N ILE A 167 -42.73 -29.69 0.58
CA ILE A 167 -42.11 -30.01 -0.72
C ILE A 167 -41.20 -31.22 -0.54
N THR A 168 -41.42 -32.24 -1.37
CA THR A 168 -40.58 -33.44 -1.42
C THR A 168 -39.68 -33.45 -2.64
N LEU A 169 -38.53 -34.11 -2.52
CA LEU A 169 -37.61 -34.38 -3.62
C LEU A 169 -37.55 -35.88 -3.92
N THR A 170 -37.62 -36.23 -5.19
CA THR A 170 -37.55 -37.61 -5.70
C THR A 170 -36.39 -37.74 -6.69
N PRO A 171 -35.31 -38.45 -6.34
CA PRO A 171 -34.20 -38.69 -7.25
C PRO A 171 -34.46 -39.93 -8.14
N SER A 172 -34.12 -39.85 -9.43
CA SER A 172 -34.32 -40.95 -10.38
C SER A 172 -33.24 -42.06 -10.30
N GLY A 173 -32.24 -41.90 -9.45
CA GLY A 173 -31.11 -42.83 -9.26
C GLY A 173 -30.26 -42.42 -8.07
N THR A 174 -29.36 -43.29 -7.61
CA THR A 174 -28.65 -43.11 -6.33
C THR A 174 -27.13 -43.23 -6.40
N VAL A 175 -26.57 -43.60 -7.55
CA VAL A 175 -25.17 -44.01 -7.68
C VAL A 175 -24.27 -42.81 -7.96
N VAL A 176 -23.18 -42.65 -7.20
CA VAL A 176 -22.18 -41.59 -7.39
C VAL A 176 -21.64 -41.55 -8.82
N GLY A 177 -21.46 -40.35 -9.36
CA GLY A 177 -20.97 -40.09 -10.71
C GLY A 177 -22.02 -40.29 -11.81
N THR A 178 -23.25 -40.65 -11.46
CA THR A 178 -24.35 -40.74 -12.44
C THR A 178 -25.12 -39.43 -12.52
N SER A 179 -25.60 -39.12 -13.73
CA SER A 179 -26.56 -38.04 -13.95
C SER A 179 -27.98 -38.57 -13.74
N ILE A 180 -28.75 -37.88 -12.90
CA ILE A 180 -30.12 -38.23 -12.54
C ILE A 180 -31.05 -37.04 -12.79
N THR A 181 -32.35 -37.32 -12.87
CA THR A 181 -33.39 -36.29 -12.72
C THR A 181 -33.74 -36.17 -11.24
N LEU A 182 -33.77 -34.95 -10.73
CA LEU A 182 -34.29 -34.63 -9.40
C LEU A 182 -35.62 -33.89 -9.58
N THR A 183 -36.70 -34.51 -9.09
CA THR A 183 -38.06 -33.98 -9.24
C THR A 183 -38.58 -33.47 -7.90
N ALA A 184 -39.03 -32.22 -7.85
CA ALA A 184 -39.72 -31.61 -6.72
C ALA A 184 -41.24 -31.75 -6.87
N SER A 185 -41.96 -31.89 -5.76
CA SER A 185 -43.43 -32.00 -5.78
C SER A 185 -44.18 -30.68 -6.01
N ASP A 186 -43.49 -29.54 -5.93
CA ASP A 186 -43.98 -28.20 -6.24
C ASP A 186 -42.81 -27.34 -6.75
N ASN A 187 -43.08 -26.11 -7.20
CA ASN A 187 -42.08 -25.18 -7.72
C ASN A 187 -41.00 -24.91 -6.67
N LEU A 188 -39.78 -25.35 -6.96
CA LEU A 188 -38.60 -25.20 -6.11
C LEU A 188 -37.38 -24.70 -6.89
N PHE A 189 -37.22 -25.16 -8.13
CA PHE A 189 -36.00 -24.92 -8.89
C PHE A 189 -36.05 -23.64 -9.73
N ASP A 190 -34.89 -22.99 -9.85
CA ASP A 190 -34.64 -21.85 -10.72
C ASP A 190 -33.45 -22.14 -11.65
N ALA A 191 -33.38 -21.46 -12.79
CA ALA A 191 -32.26 -21.59 -13.73
C ALA A 191 -30.91 -21.23 -13.08
N ASP A 192 -30.90 -20.27 -12.16
CA ASP A 192 -29.69 -19.81 -11.45
C ASP A 192 -29.27 -20.78 -10.32
N MET A 193 -30.02 -21.86 -10.07
CA MET A 193 -29.61 -22.93 -9.15
C MET A 193 -28.66 -23.95 -9.80
N VAL A 194 -28.37 -23.85 -11.10
CA VAL A 194 -27.36 -24.68 -11.76
C VAL A 194 -25.99 -24.44 -11.10
N GLY A 195 -25.29 -25.52 -10.75
CA GLY A 195 -24.08 -25.51 -9.93
C GLY A 195 -24.34 -25.55 -8.42
N GLY A 196 -25.57 -25.23 -7.98
CA GLY A 196 -26.03 -25.38 -6.60
C GLY A 196 -26.32 -26.83 -6.22
N TRP A 197 -26.42 -27.11 -4.92
CA TRP A 197 -26.46 -28.48 -4.40
C TRP A 197 -27.77 -28.78 -3.67
N PHE A 198 -28.15 -30.06 -3.62
CA PHE A 198 -29.23 -30.56 -2.78
C PHE A 198 -28.78 -31.79 -2.02
N ARG A 199 -28.98 -31.80 -0.71
CA ARG A 199 -28.68 -32.93 0.19
C ARG A 199 -29.99 -33.55 0.66
N LEU A 200 -30.15 -34.86 0.52
CA LEU A 200 -31.38 -35.59 0.79
C LEU A 200 -31.12 -36.69 1.83
N LYS A 201 -32.10 -36.91 2.70
CA LYS A 201 -32.07 -38.00 3.67
C LYS A 201 -33.11 -39.06 3.33
N HIS A 202 -32.67 -40.31 3.29
CA HIS A 202 -33.54 -41.48 3.26
C HIS A 202 -33.17 -42.39 4.43
N GLY A 203 -34.10 -42.56 5.38
CA GLY A 203 -33.82 -43.27 6.63
C GLY A 203 -32.71 -42.57 7.43
N SER A 204 -31.58 -43.25 7.61
CA SER A 204 -30.39 -42.71 8.30
C SER A 204 -29.28 -42.23 7.36
N THR A 205 -29.46 -42.41 6.05
CA THR A 205 -28.42 -42.09 5.05
C THR A 205 -28.65 -40.72 4.47
N TRP A 206 -27.64 -39.86 4.58
CA TRP A 206 -27.55 -38.62 3.82
C TRP A 206 -26.74 -38.84 2.56
N GLY A 207 -27.23 -38.33 1.44
CA GLY A 207 -26.46 -38.18 0.20
C GLY A 207 -26.77 -36.84 -0.45
N TYR A 208 -25.99 -36.43 -1.44
CA TYR A 208 -26.17 -35.12 -2.07
C TYR A 208 -25.83 -35.13 -3.55
N VAL A 209 -26.42 -34.17 -4.25
CA VAL A 209 -26.33 -33.99 -5.69
C VAL A 209 -26.00 -32.55 -6.04
N ALA A 210 -25.28 -32.35 -7.14
CA ALA A 210 -25.01 -31.04 -7.73
C ALA A 210 -25.87 -30.84 -8.98
N VAL A 211 -26.62 -29.75 -9.05
CA VAL A 211 -27.48 -29.43 -10.20
C VAL A 211 -26.62 -29.10 -11.41
N THR A 212 -26.85 -29.77 -12.54
CA THR A 212 -26.08 -29.58 -13.78
C THR A 212 -26.88 -28.91 -14.89
N ALA A 213 -28.21 -29.02 -14.88
CA ALA A 213 -29.08 -28.31 -15.83
C ALA A 213 -30.49 -28.09 -15.28
N TYR A 214 -31.06 -26.93 -15.59
CA TYR A 214 -32.46 -26.61 -15.33
C TYR A 214 -33.38 -27.18 -16.41
N ILE A 215 -34.50 -27.80 -16.01
CA ILE A 215 -35.54 -28.29 -16.94
C ILE A 215 -36.82 -27.48 -16.74
N SER A 216 -37.30 -27.40 -15.50
CA SER A 216 -38.49 -26.64 -15.12
C SER A 216 -38.48 -26.31 -13.62
N ALA A 217 -39.46 -25.56 -13.13
CA ALA A 217 -39.57 -25.23 -11.71
C ALA A 217 -39.70 -26.46 -10.79
N THR A 218 -40.05 -27.63 -11.34
CA THR A 218 -40.19 -28.89 -10.59
C THR A 218 -39.16 -29.94 -10.97
N GLU A 219 -38.30 -29.70 -11.97
CA GLU A 219 -37.34 -30.71 -12.44
C GLU A 219 -35.99 -30.11 -12.82
N VAL A 220 -34.92 -30.77 -12.39
CA VAL A 220 -33.54 -30.48 -12.78
C VAL A 220 -32.79 -31.76 -13.11
N THR A 221 -31.75 -31.63 -13.94
CA THR A 221 -30.71 -32.67 -14.04
C THR A 221 -29.66 -32.41 -12.98
N ALA A 222 -29.22 -33.45 -12.28
CA ALA A 222 -28.19 -33.36 -11.25
C ALA A 222 -27.20 -34.52 -11.35
N SER A 223 -25.95 -34.30 -10.91
CA SER A 223 -24.94 -35.36 -10.74
C SER A 223 -24.93 -35.81 -9.29
N VAL A 224 -24.95 -37.12 -9.05
CA VAL A 224 -24.83 -37.68 -7.69
C VAL A 224 -23.38 -37.56 -7.22
N MET A 225 -23.17 -36.80 -6.15
CA MET A 225 -21.84 -36.52 -5.59
C MET A 225 -21.53 -37.43 -4.40
N SER A 226 -22.55 -37.75 -3.60
CA SER A 226 -22.53 -38.81 -2.59
C SER A 226 -23.77 -39.68 -2.72
N THR A 227 -23.61 -40.99 -2.49
CA THR A 227 -24.66 -42.00 -2.69
C THR A 227 -25.93 -41.63 -1.96
N LEU A 228 -27.05 -41.56 -2.68
CA LEU A 228 -28.37 -41.33 -2.10
C LEU A 228 -28.91 -42.63 -1.50
N GLY A 229 -29.72 -42.54 -0.44
CA GLY A 229 -30.21 -43.72 0.26
C GLY A 229 -31.31 -44.49 -0.48
N ASP A 230 -32.17 -43.80 -1.25
CA ASP A 230 -33.26 -44.40 -2.04
C ASP A 230 -33.69 -43.44 -3.17
N THR A 231 -34.59 -43.91 -4.04
CA THR A 231 -35.30 -43.17 -5.10
C THR A 231 -36.72 -42.74 -4.71
N THR A 232 -37.13 -43.00 -3.47
CA THR A 232 -38.44 -42.60 -2.95
C THR A 232 -38.47 -41.08 -2.65
N ALA A 233 -39.66 -40.49 -2.66
CA ALA A 233 -39.83 -39.08 -2.30
C ALA A 233 -39.47 -38.84 -0.82
N THR A 234 -38.73 -37.78 -0.52
CA THR A 234 -38.41 -37.36 0.85
C THR A 234 -38.61 -35.85 1.02
N ASP A 235 -39.22 -35.44 2.14
CA ASP A 235 -39.33 -34.04 2.59
C ASP A 235 -38.10 -33.60 3.40
N VAL A 236 -37.25 -34.55 3.80
CA VAL A 236 -36.01 -34.30 4.56
C VAL A 236 -34.87 -34.02 3.59
N TRP A 237 -34.71 -32.75 3.24
CA TRP A 237 -33.65 -32.27 2.36
C TRP A 237 -33.13 -30.88 2.76
N ARG A 238 -31.97 -30.52 2.22
CA ARG A 238 -31.33 -29.20 2.36
C ARG A 238 -30.86 -28.71 1.00
N GLU A 239 -31.10 -27.42 0.74
CA GLU A 239 -30.48 -26.71 -0.39
C GLU A 239 -29.08 -26.24 0.01
N GLY A 240 -28.14 -26.23 -0.93
CA GLY A 240 -26.82 -25.64 -0.77
C GLY A 240 -26.93 -24.16 -0.40
N ALA A 241 -26.05 -23.69 0.47
CA ALA A 241 -26.07 -22.29 0.91
C ALA A 241 -25.64 -21.32 -0.21
N TRP A 242 -24.90 -21.83 -1.21
CA TRP A 242 -24.28 -21.02 -2.25
C TRP A 242 -24.63 -21.53 -3.66
N SER A 243 -24.99 -20.60 -4.53
CA SER A 243 -25.30 -20.81 -5.96
C SER A 243 -25.41 -19.45 -6.63
N ALA A 244 -25.53 -19.39 -7.97
CA ALA A 244 -25.80 -18.12 -8.64
C ALA A 244 -27.14 -17.50 -8.18
N TYR A 245 -28.12 -18.33 -7.82
CA TYR A 245 -29.40 -17.90 -7.27
C TYR A 245 -29.32 -17.33 -5.84
N ARG A 246 -28.50 -17.94 -4.96
CA ARG A 246 -28.37 -17.54 -3.55
C ARG A 246 -27.25 -16.52 -3.30
N GLY A 247 -26.34 -16.40 -4.26
CA GLY A 247 -25.06 -15.72 -4.10
C GLY A 247 -24.07 -16.53 -3.26
N TYR A 248 -22.91 -15.92 -3.04
CA TYR A 248 -21.71 -16.53 -2.48
C TYR A 248 -21.20 -15.75 -1.26
N PRO A 249 -20.30 -16.30 -0.44
CA PRO A 249 -19.78 -15.59 0.74
C PRO A 249 -18.97 -14.36 0.36
N ALA A 250 -19.06 -13.31 1.18
CA ALA A 250 -18.34 -12.05 1.01
C ALA A 250 -16.96 -12.05 1.67
N CYS A 251 -16.76 -12.87 2.70
CA CYS A 251 -15.53 -12.84 3.52
C CYS A 251 -14.95 -14.24 3.69
N VAL A 252 -13.63 -14.30 3.89
CA VAL A 252 -12.89 -15.53 4.15
C VAL A 252 -11.78 -15.28 5.18
N CYS A 253 -11.52 -16.23 6.08
CA CYS A 253 -10.34 -16.24 6.94
C CYS A 253 -9.99 -17.68 7.38
N PHE A 254 -8.79 -17.87 7.94
CA PHE A 254 -8.41 -19.09 8.64
C PHE A 254 -8.51 -18.89 10.16
N PHE A 255 -9.01 -19.88 10.88
CA PHE A 255 -9.04 -19.87 12.33
C PHE A 255 -9.03 -21.31 12.87
N GLU A 256 -8.13 -21.63 13.80
CA GLU A 256 -8.01 -22.96 14.43
C GLU A 256 -8.07 -24.15 13.45
N GLU A 257 -7.24 -24.12 12.40
CA GLU A 257 -7.21 -25.14 11.32
C GLU A 257 -8.53 -25.32 10.56
N ARG A 258 -9.39 -24.29 10.56
CA ARG A 258 -10.63 -24.26 9.78
C ARG A 258 -10.62 -23.12 8.78
N LEU A 259 -11.13 -23.39 7.58
CA LEU A 259 -11.43 -22.35 6.60
C LEU A 259 -12.83 -21.80 6.89
N CYS A 260 -12.91 -20.49 7.09
CA CYS A 260 -14.13 -19.81 7.51
C CYS A 260 -14.63 -18.90 6.40
N TRP A 261 -15.88 -19.06 6.00
CA TRP A 261 -16.57 -18.23 5.02
C TRP A 261 -17.73 -17.49 5.65
N ALA A 262 -18.06 -16.28 5.20
CA ALA A 262 -19.15 -15.52 5.82
C ALA A 262 -19.87 -14.56 4.87
N GLY A 263 -21.12 -14.22 5.22
CA GLY A 263 -21.78 -13.03 4.70
C GLY A 263 -22.35 -13.13 3.27
N SER A 264 -22.95 -14.26 2.90
CA SER A 264 -23.63 -14.37 1.59
C SER A 264 -24.87 -13.47 1.49
N PRO A 265 -25.35 -13.09 0.29
CA PRO A 265 -26.55 -12.27 0.11
C PRO A 265 -27.80 -12.81 0.84
N THR A 266 -28.04 -14.12 0.78
CA THR A 266 -29.21 -14.74 1.45
C THR A 266 -28.99 -15.07 2.92
N LYS A 267 -27.73 -15.17 3.36
CA LYS A 267 -27.35 -15.46 4.75
C LYS A 267 -26.24 -14.49 5.20
N PRO A 268 -26.55 -13.18 5.34
CA PRO A 268 -25.56 -12.12 5.52
C PRO A 268 -24.88 -12.10 6.91
N GLN A 269 -25.45 -12.82 7.86
CA GLN A 269 -24.98 -12.92 9.26
C GLN A 269 -24.42 -14.30 9.60
N THR A 270 -24.34 -15.19 8.61
CA THR A 270 -23.91 -16.56 8.80
C THR A 270 -22.43 -16.70 8.49
N ILE A 271 -21.76 -17.50 9.31
CA ILE A 271 -20.38 -17.92 9.17
C ILE A 271 -20.38 -19.44 9.07
N TRP A 272 -19.70 -19.99 8.07
CA TRP A 272 -19.51 -21.42 7.84
C TRP A 272 -18.05 -21.76 8.07
N LEU A 273 -17.77 -22.66 8.99
CA LEU A 273 -16.44 -23.15 9.31
C LEU A 273 -16.32 -24.57 8.79
N SER A 274 -15.20 -24.88 8.12
CA SER A 274 -14.92 -26.22 7.63
C SER A 274 -14.64 -27.17 8.78
N SER A 275 -14.67 -28.49 8.53
CA SER A 275 -14.09 -29.48 9.41
C SER A 275 -12.60 -29.17 9.63
N THR A 276 -12.08 -29.46 10.83
CA THR A 276 -10.67 -29.19 11.19
C THR A 276 -9.73 -29.93 10.25
N GLY A 277 -8.76 -29.23 9.67
CA GLY A 277 -7.78 -29.78 8.73
C GLY A 277 -8.35 -30.18 7.35
N SER A 278 -9.67 -30.11 7.15
CA SER A 278 -10.35 -30.44 5.90
C SER A 278 -11.10 -29.21 5.38
N PHE A 279 -10.35 -28.27 4.78
CA PHE A 279 -10.83 -26.91 4.44
C PHE A 279 -12.02 -26.83 3.48
N PHE A 280 -12.30 -27.91 2.74
CA PHE A 280 -13.38 -27.97 1.75
C PHE A 280 -14.58 -28.79 2.22
N ASP A 281 -14.52 -29.35 3.42
CA ASP A 281 -15.62 -30.09 4.02
C ASP A 281 -16.40 -29.18 4.98
N HIS A 282 -17.65 -28.90 4.62
CA HIS A 282 -18.62 -28.14 5.41
C HIS A 282 -19.88 -28.98 5.71
N THR A 283 -19.70 -30.30 5.90
CA THR A 283 -20.79 -31.22 6.25
C THR A 283 -21.58 -30.70 7.46
N PRO A 284 -22.91 -30.50 7.37
CA PRO A 284 -23.69 -29.96 8.46
C PRO A 284 -24.05 -31.04 9.49
N ASP A 285 -24.53 -30.61 10.65
CA ASP A 285 -25.09 -31.44 11.74
C ASP A 285 -24.10 -32.37 12.45
N GLY A 286 -22.80 -32.23 12.18
CA GLY A 286 -21.76 -32.86 12.98
C GLY A 286 -21.76 -32.34 14.42
N THR A 287 -21.42 -33.21 15.36
CA THR A 287 -21.35 -32.90 16.80
C THR A 287 -19.97 -33.11 17.40
N ASP A 288 -19.07 -33.76 16.67
CA ASP A 288 -17.71 -34.01 17.10
C ASP A 288 -16.91 -32.70 17.07
N SER A 289 -15.83 -32.64 17.85
CA SER A 289 -15.09 -31.39 18.05
C SER A 289 -14.41 -30.84 16.79
N ASP A 290 -14.16 -31.72 15.82
CA ASP A 290 -13.52 -31.46 14.53
C ASP A 290 -14.52 -31.30 13.36
N ASP A 291 -15.80 -31.59 13.59
CA ASP A 291 -16.83 -31.43 12.57
C ASP A 291 -17.01 -29.97 12.13
N ALA A 292 -17.41 -29.75 10.88
CA ALA A 292 -17.80 -28.46 10.36
C ALA A 292 -19.00 -27.86 11.12
N MET A 293 -19.17 -26.54 11.02
CA MET A 293 -20.28 -25.86 11.69
C MET A 293 -20.72 -24.60 10.94
N ALA A 294 -21.96 -24.19 11.19
CA ALA A 294 -22.50 -22.91 10.76
C ALA A 294 -23.07 -22.16 11.96
N LEU A 295 -22.68 -20.90 12.11
CA LEU A 295 -23.17 -20.00 13.15
C LEU A 295 -23.83 -18.79 12.49
N THR A 296 -25.00 -18.40 12.98
CA THR A 296 -25.63 -17.12 12.58
C THR A 296 -25.58 -16.15 13.74
N ILE A 297 -25.01 -14.96 13.51
CA ILE A 297 -24.98 -13.88 14.49
C ILE A 297 -26.41 -13.36 14.70
N LEU A 298 -26.95 -13.56 15.90
CA LEU A 298 -28.26 -13.04 16.28
C LEU A 298 -28.15 -11.57 16.70
N SER A 299 -28.81 -10.69 15.96
CA SER A 299 -28.93 -9.26 16.26
C SER A 299 -30.37 -8.79 16.00
N ASP A 300 -30.75 -7.67 16.59
CA ASP A 300 -32.03 -6.96 16.37
C ASP A 300 -32.23 -6.44 14.94
N ARG A 301 -31.17 -6.38 14.13
CA ARG A 301 -31.15 -5.94 12.74
C ARG A 301 -30.29 -6.88 11.91
N VAL A 302 -30.58 -6.94 10.61
CA VAL A 302 -29.73 -7.66 9.66
C VAL A 302 -28.43 -6.86 9.47
N ASN A 303 -27.33 -7.40 10.00
CA ASN A 303 -26.01 -6.79 9.94
C ASN A 303 -25.09 -7.64 9.06
N VAL A 304 -24.92 -7.24 7.80
CA VAL A 304 -24.03 -7.94 6.86
C VAL A 304 -22.59 -7.93 7.36
N ILE A 305 -21.95 -9.09 7.40
CA ILE A 305 -20.52 -9.24 7.70
C ILE A 305 -19.70 -8.66 6.53
N ARG A 306 -18.71 -7.82 6.83
CA ARG A 306 -17.92 -7.05 5.85
C ARG A 306 -16.46 -7.47 5.78
N TRP A 307 -15.90 -7.91 6.90
CA TRP A 307 -14.54 -8.43 7.01
C TRP A 307 -14.44 -9.35 8.22
N MET A 308 -13.44 -10.22 8.21
CA MET A 308 -13.06 -11.07 9.33
C MET A 308 -11.55 -11.01 9.54
N VAL A 309 -11.13 -10.85 10.79
CA VAL A 309 -9.71 -10.84 11.18
C VAL A 309 -9.50 -11.89 12.28
N PRO A 310 -8.70 -12.92 12.04
CA PRO A 310 -8.40 -13.93 13.06
C PRO A 310 -7.33 -13.42 14.05
N GLN A 311 -7.55 -13.69 15.34
CA GLN A 311 -6.61 -13.51 16.44
C GLN A 311 -6.80 -14.68 17.43
N ASN A 312 -6.90 -14.43 18.74
CA ASN A 312 -7.38 -15.42 19.73
C ASN A 312 -8.89 -15.68 19.60
N TYR A 313 -9.59 -14.80 18.86
CA TYR A 313 -10.97 -14.94 18.43
C TYR A 313 -11.04 -14.50 16.96
N ILE A 314 -12.09 -14.89 16.25
CA ILE A 314 -12.43 -14.23 14.99
C ILE A 314 -13.09 -12.89 15.35
N ILE A 315 -12.47 -11.78 14.97
CA ILE A 315 -13.09 -10.46 15.03
C ILE A 315 -13.79 -10.21 13.69
N ALA A 316 -15.11 -10.05 13.73
CA ALA A 316 -15.92 -9.79 12.55
C ALA A 316 -16.53 -8.39 12.59
N GLY A 317 -16.24 -7.61 11.55
CA GLY A 317 -16.89 -6.32 11.32
C GLY A 317 -18.19 -6.50 10.56
N THR A 318 -19.26 -5.89 11.04
CA THR A 318 -20.55 -5.87 10.36
C THR A 318 -21.02 -4.44 10.13
N VAL A 319 -22.03 -4.24 9.28
CA VAL A 319 -22.58 -2.89 8.99
C VAL A 319 -22.99 -2.11 10.24
N GLY A 320 -23.38 -2.78 11.33
CA GLY A 320 -23.88 -2.13 12.55
C GLY A 320 -23.04 -2.34 13.81
N ALA A 321 -22.10 -3.28 13.83
CA ALA A 321 -21.40 -3.68 15.03
C ALA A 321 -20.14 -4.52 14.74
N GLU A 322 -19.25 -4.59 15.72
CA GLU A 322 -18.08 -5.47 15.71
C GLU A 322 -18.32 -6.60 16.72
N TRP A 323 -17.96 -7.83 16.32
CA TRP A 323 -18.24 -9.04 17.08
C TRP A 323 -16.96 -9.84 17.30
N ARG A 324 -16.84 -10.47 18.47
CA ARG A 324 -15.89 -11.57 18.67
C ARG A 324 -16.63 -12.90 18.52
N ILE A 325 -16.07 -13.83 17.79
CA ILE A 325 -16.59 -15.19 17.60
C ILE A 325 -15.49 -16.18 18.02
N GLY A 326 -15.84 -17.15 18.87
CA GLY A 326 -14.93 -18.21 19.31
C GLY A 326 -15.49 -19.03 20.46
N GLY A 327 -14.61 -19.77 21.15
CA GLY A 327 -14.94 -20.55 22.35
C GLY A 327 -15.38 -19.67 23.53
N ALA A 328 -15.84 -20.32 24.61
CA ALA A 328 -16.34 -19.64 25.81
C ALA A 328 -15.31 -18.66 26.43
N SER A 329 -14.04 -19.05 26.38
CA SER A 329 -12.86 -18.24 26.67
C SER A 329 -11.83 -18.37 25.55
N SER A 330 -10.74 -17.60 25.62
CA SER A 330 -9.66 -17.61 24.61
C SER A 330 -8.81 -18.88 24.62
N SER A 331 -8.98 -19.74 25.62
CA SER A 331 -8.32 -21.05 25.70
C SER A 331 -9.24 -22.20 25.31
N ASP A 332 -10.53 -21.94 25.11
CA ASP A 332 -11.49 -22.97 24.73
C ASP A 332 -11.56 -23.05 23.20
N PRO A 333 -11.41 -24.25 22.61
CA PRO A 333 -11.50 -24.41 21.17
C PRO A 333 -12.92 -24.11 20.66
N ILE A 334 -13.03 -23.72 19.39
CA ILE A 334 -14.32 -23.64 18.71
C ILE A 334 -14.79 -25.04 18.28
N THR A 335 -15.98 -25.44 18.74
CA THR A 335 -16.61 -26.72 18.34
C THR A 335 -18.07 -26.49 17.95
N PRO A 336 -18.71 -27.41 17.20
CA PRO A 336 -20.13 -27.26 16.83
C PRO A 336 -21.06 -27.11 18.04
N THR A 337 -20.66 -27.66 19.18
CA THR A 337 -21.41 -27.61 20.45
C THR A 337 -20.97 -26.48 21.39
N SER A 338 -19.86 -25.80 21.08
CA SER A 338 -19.29 -24.72 21.89
C SER A 338 -18.71 -23.62 21.01
N VAL A 339 -19.59 -22.72 20.58
CA VAL A 339 -19.25 -21.48 19.88
C VAL A 339 -20.14 -20.34 20.38
N ASN A 340 -19.57 -19.15 20.60
CA ASN A 340 -20.32 -17.95 20.89
C ASN A 340 -19.93 -16.79 19.98
N ALA A 341 -20.90 -15.93 19.69
CA ALA A 341 -20.69 -14.62 19.11
C ALA A 341 -21.12 -13.56 20.12
N LYS A 342 -20.19 -12.70 20.53
CA LYS A 342 -20.45 -11.62 21.49
C LYS A 342 -20.14 -10.28 20.84
N ARG A 343 -21.11 -9.36 20.88
CA ARG A 343 -20.92 -7.99 20.38
C ARG A 343 -19.90 -7.25 21.23
N GLN A 344 -18.95 -6.60 20.57
CA GLN A 344 -17.89 -5.81 21.19
C GLN A 344 -18.19 -4.32 21.12
N SER A 345 -18.75 -3.86 20.00
CA SER A 345 -19.06 -2.46 19.78
C SER A 345 -20.27 -2.28 18.85
N THR A 346 -20.79 -1.05 18.73
CA THR A 346 -21.90 -0.68 17.83
C THR A 346 -21.51 0.40 16.82
N TYR A 347 -20.21 0.55 16.51
CA TYR A 347 -19.73 1.56 15.57
C TYR A 347 -20.10 1.24 14.13
N GLY A 348 -20.06 -0.04 13.76
CA GLY A 348 -20.28 -0.53 12.41
C GLY A 348 -19.07 -0.33 11.51
N SER A 349 -18.95 -1.20 10.53
CA SER A 349 -17.75 -1.37 9.72
C SER A 349 -17.98 -1.09 8.24
N ASN A 350 -16.96 -0.52 7.57
CA ASN A 350 -16.87 -0.41 6.12
C ASN A 350 -16.43 -1.76 5.50
N THR A 351 -16.36 -1.85 4.17
CA THR A 351 -15.89 -3.03 3.42
C THR A 351 -14.38 -3.16 3.34
N VAL A 352 -13.63 -2.07 3.58
CA VAL A 352 -12.17 -2.13 3.67
C VAL A 352 -11.77 -3.16 4.74
N GLN A 353 -10.96 -4.14 4.33
CA GLN A 353 -10.53 -5.25 5.18
C GLN A 353 -9.82 -4.71 6.43
N GLY A 354 -10.25 -5.17 7.61
CA GLY A 354 -9.54 -4.87 8.86
C GLY A 354 -8.15 -5.49 8.86
N ILE A 355 -7.19 -4.81 9.49
CA ILE A 355 -5.81 -5.27 9.60
C ILE A 355 -5.47 -5.55 11.07
N LEU A 356 -4.76 -6.64 11.33
CA LEU A 356 -4.20 -6.93 12.64
C LEU A 356 -2.81 -6.29 12.70
N ILE A 357 -2.63 -5.34 13.62
CA ILE A 357 -1.33 -4.72 13.88
C ILE A 357 -0.97 -5.07 15.32
N ASN A 358 0.16 -5.75 15.52
CA ASN A 358 0.56 -6.29 16.81
C ASN A 358 -0.55 -7.16 17.43
N ASP A 359 -1.25 -6.66 18.44
CA ASP A 359 -2.33 -7.33 19.18
C ASP A 359 -3.71 -6.68 18.99
N VAL A 360 -3.84 -5.70 18.09
CA VAL A 360 -5.07 -4.90 17.90
C VAL A 360 -5.58 -4.95 16.47
N VAL A 361 -6.90 -4.97 16.32
CA VAL A 361 -7.54 -4.89 15.00
C VAL A 361 -7.84 -3.43 14.67
N VAL A 362 -7.25 -2.93 13.58
CA VAL A 362 -7.52 -1.60 13.04
C VAL A 362 -8.50 -1.72 11.87
N PHE A 363 -9.57 -0.94 11.90
CA PHE A 363 -10.65 -1.00 10.91
C PHE A 363 -11.24 0.37 10.58
N VAL A 364 -11.80 0.47 9.39
CA VAL A 364 -12.52 1.67 8.93
C VAL A 364 -13.98 1.57 9.36
N GLN A 365 -14.47 2.56 10.10
CA GLN A 365 -15.87 2.63 10.52
C GLN A 365 -16.78 2.81 9.29
N ARG A 366 -18.03 2.32 9.36
CA ARG A 366 -19.06 2.30 8.30
C ARG A 366 -18.99 3.41 7.25
N GLN A 367 -18.92 4.68 7.65
CA GLN A 367 -18.96 5.82 6.72
C GLN A 367 -17.61 6.14 6.04
N GLY A 368 -16.55 5.36 6.26
CA GLY A 368 -15.23 5.59 5.65
C GLY A 368 -14.39 6.69 6.31
N ARG A 369 -14.94 7.41 7.29
CA ARG A 369 -14.36 8.66 7.86
C ARG A 369 -13.44 8.45 9.04
N LYS A 370 -13.65 7.37 9.77
CA LYS A 370 -13.01 7.14 11.06
C LYS A 370 -12.25 5.83 11.00
N LEU A 371 -10.99 5.90 11.39
CA LEU A 371 -10.17 4.73 11.62
C LEU A 371 -10.22 4.42 13.12
N ARG A 372 -10.49 3.16 13.45
CA ARG A 372 -10.62 2.71 14.85
C ARG A 372 -9.70 1.53 15.10
N GLU A 373 -9.12 1.50 16.29
CA GLU A 373 -8.47 0.29 16.82
C GLU A 373 -9.38 -0.38 17.84
N LEU A 374 -9.46 -1.71 17.81
CA LEU A 374 -10.13 -2.54 18.81
C LEU A 374 -9.08 -3.07 19.78
N VAL A 375 -9.12 -2.56 21.01
CA VAL A 375 -8.19 -2.94 22.09
C VAL A 375 -8.92 -3.78 23.12
N TYR A 376 -8.36 -4.94 23.48
CA TYR A 376 -8.92 -5.75 24.54
C TYR A 376 -8.81 -5.07 25.91
N ASN A 377 -9.94 -4.89 26.58
CA ASN A 377 -10.02 -4.37 27.95
C ASN A 377 -10.32 -5.53 28.91
N TYR A 378 -9.36 -5.84 29.79
CA TYR A 378 -9.45 -6.95 30.75
C TYR A 378 -10.56 -6.76 31.79
N ASP A 379 -10.79 -5.54 32.27
CA ASP A 379 -11.77 -5.27 33.33
C ASP A 379 -13.21 -5.44 32.82
N ALA A 380 -13.44 -5.09 31.56
CA ALA A 380 -14.74 -5.13 30.93
C ALA A 380 -14.98 -6.38 30.04
N ASP A 381 -13.96 -7.22 29.84
CA ASP A 381 -13.97 -8.39 28.93
C ASP A 381 -14.56 -8.06 27.54
N VAL A 382 -14.09 -6.93 26.98
CA VAL A 382 -14.58 -6.39 25.70
C VAL A 382 -13.46 -5.73 24.91
N PHE A 383 -13.54 -5.81 23.59
CA PHE A 383 -12.72 -5.00 22.69
C PHE A 383 -13.29 -3.59 22.56
N ALA A 384 -12.61 -2.60 23.16
CA ALA A 384 -13.00 -1.19 23.12
C ALA A 384 -12.42 -0.49 21.88
N GLY A 385 -13.28 0.25 21.16
CA GLY A 385 -12.88 0.92 19.92
C GLY A 385 -12.39 2.37 20.12
N ARG A 386 -11.07 2.62 20.07
CA ARG A 386 -10.49 3.97 20.11
C ARG A 386 -10.46 4.60 18.73
N ASP A 387 -10.82 5.88 18.62
CA ASP A 387 -10.84 6.64 17.35
C ASP A 387 -9.47 7.27 17.07
N LEU A 388 -8.74 6.74 16.08
CA LEU A 388 -7.41 7.21 15.69
C LEU A 388 -7.46 8.52 14.89
N THR A 389 -8.64 8.90 14.40
CA THR A 389 -8.86 10.14 13.63
C THR A 389 -9.38 11.29 14.49
N LEU A 390 -9.56 11.09 15.81
CA LEU A 390 -10.21 12.06 16.68
C LEU A 390 -9.60 13.47 16.64
N LEU A 391 -8.27 13.56 16.64
CA LEU A 391 -7.54 14.84 16.64
C LEU A 391 -7.20 15.34 15.23
N ALA A 392 -7.59 14.59 14.20
CA ALA A 392 -7.32 14.86 12.79
C ALA A 392 -8.55 14.50 11.94
N GLU A 393 -9.76 14.84 12.41
CA GLU A 393 -11.00 14.39 11.74
C GLU A 393 -11.12 14.83 10.27
N HIS A 394 -10.37 15.87 9.89
CA HIS A 394 -10.32 16.39 8.53
C HIS A 394 -9.42 15.56 7.61
N ILE A 395 -8.57 14.68 8.13
CA ILE A 395 -7.58 13.94 7.33
C ILE A 395 -8.25 13.02 6.30
N THR A 396 -9.42 12.49 6.65
CA THR A 396 -10.20 11.64 5.74
C THR A 396 -11.20 12.44 4.90
N ASN A 397 -11.23 13.79 5.01
CA ASN A 397 -12.27 14.67 4.44
C ASN A 397 -12.37 14.75 2.90
N GLY A 398 -11.32 14.34 2.18
CA GLY A 398 -11.23 14.45 0.73
C GLY A 398 -12.30 13.68 -0.04
N ARG A 399 -12.85 14.33 -1.09
CA ARG A 399 -13.97 13.85 -1.91
C ARG A 399 -13.54 13.71 -3.37
N ASP A 400 -13.94 12.61 -4.01
CA ASP A 400 -13.73 12.43 -5.45
C ASP A 400 -14.77 13.22 -6.27
N SER A 401 -14.67 13.16 -7.60
CA SER A 401 -15.60 13.83 -8.52
C SER A 401 -17.04 13.31 -8.43
N SER A 402 -17.26 12.16 -7.78
CA SER A 402 -18.56 11.52 -7.58
C SER A 402 -19.09 11.74 -6.16
N ASP A 403 -18.46 12.62 -5.38
CA ASP A 403 -18.78 12.93 -3.98
C ASP A 403 -18.58 11.75 -3.00
N ASN A 404 -17.85 10.70 -3.41
CA ASN A 404 -17.41 9.63 -2.51
C ASN A 404 -16.32 10.14 -1.58
N VAL A 405 -16.25 9.59 -0.37
CA VAL A 405 -15.42 10.14 0.69
C VAL A 405 -14.91 9.07 1.65
N GLY A 406 -13.71 9.28 2.20
CA GLY A 406 -13.09 8.38 3.18
C GLY A 406 -12.02 7.46 2.59
N ILE A 407 -11.64 6.44 3.37
CA ILE A 407 -10.59 5.47 3.03
C ILE A 407 -11.17 4.36 2.15
N VAL A 408 -10.43 3.95 1.10
CA VAL A 408 -10.80 2.91 0.13
C VAL A 408 -9.84 1.71 0.12
N SER A 409 -8.59 1.90 0.51
CA SER A 409 -7.56 0.86 0.61
C SER A 409 -6.63 1.20 1.76
N MET A 410 -6.16 0.22 2.50
CA MET A 410 -5.14 0.39 3.54
C MET A 410 -4.28 -0.86 3.68
N ASP A 411 -3.03 -0.66 4.08
CA ASP A 411 -2.10 -1.72 4.45
C ASP A 411 -1.07 -1.18 5.45
N TYR A 412 -0.27 -2.05 6.05
CA TYR A 412 0.65 -1.69 7.12
C TYR A 412 2.09 -2.07 6.80
N GLN A 413 2.99 -1.11 6.98
CA GLN A 413 4.44 -1.26 6.94
C GLN A 413 4.97 -1.33 8.37
N ASN A 414 5.83 -2.31 8.62
CA ASN A 414 6.44 -2.52 9.93
C ASN A 414 7.86 -1.94 9.98
N GLU A 415 8.65 -2.16 8.91
CA GLU A 415 10.04 -1.72 8.81
C GLU A 415 10.22 -0.66 7.71
N PRO A 416 11.03 0.39 7.93
CA PRO A 416 11.81 0.67 9.15
C PRO A 416 11.00 1.40 10.23
N TYR A 417 9.78 1.83 9.89
CA TYR A 417 8.87 2.52 10.78
C TYR A 417 7.48 1.89 10.73
N SER A 418 6.83 1.81 11.89
CA SER A 418 5.43 1.40 12.05
C SER A 418 4.46 2.39 11.39
N LEU A 419 4.17 2.20 10.10
CA LEU A 419 3.37 3.11 9.27
C LEU A 419 2.11 2.42 8.73
N LEU A 420 0.95 3.00 9.03
CA LEU A 420 -0.30 2.62 8.37
C LEU A 420 -0.54 3.53 7.16
N TRP A 421 -0.62 2.92 5.99
CA TRP A 421 -0.89 3.58 4.72
C TRP A 421 -2.36 3.44 4.37
N ALA A 422 -3.02 4.54 3.99
CA ALA A 422 -4.44 4.51 3.63
C ALA A 422 -4.77 5.44 2.44
N VAL A 423 -5.28 4.87 1.36
CA VAL A 423 -5.71 5.62 0.17
C VAL A 423 -7.11 6.18 0.38
N ARG A 424 -7.33 7.44 0.01
CA ARG A 424 -8.65 8.07 -0.03
C ARG A 424 -9.31 7.97 -1.40
N TYR A 425 -10.63 8.16 -1.44
CA TYR A 425 -11.38 8.23 -2.71
C TYR A 425 -10.85 9.29 -3.68
N ASP A 426 -10.39 10.43 -3.16
CA ASP A 426 -9.78 11.52 -3.93
C ASP A 426 -8.26 11.33 -4.07
N GLY A 427 -7.79 10.11 -4.11
CA GLY A 427 -6.43 9.72 -4.47
C GLY A 427 -5.28 10.31 -3.67
N GLN A 428 -5.52 10.96 -2.53
CA GLN A 428 -4.46 11.25 -1.56
C GLN A 428 -4.15 9.99 -0.77
N LEU A 429 -2.85 9.75 -0.53
CA LEU A 429 -2.39 8.67 0.33
C LEU A 429 -2.15 9.26 1.72
N LEU A 430 -2.77 8.69 2.73
CA LEU A 430 -2.57 9.05 4.13
C LEU A 430 -1.50 8.14 4.73
N CYS A 431 -0.70 8.70 5.62
CA CYS A 431 0.24 7.94 6.44
C CYS A 431 -0.01 8.26 7.91
N LEU A 432 -0.16 7.20 8.72
CA LEU A 432 -0.23 7.29 10.17
C LEU A 432 0.99 6.59 10.76
N SER A 433 1.88 7.37 11.37
CA SER A 433 2.92 6.81 12.23
C SER A 433 2.25 6.26 13.49
N TYR A 434 2.26 4.94 13.63
CA TYR A 434 1.45 4.21 14.61
C TYR A 434 2.35 3.33 15.49
N GLU A 435 2.80 3.88 16.61
CA GLU A 435 3.49 3.10 17.65
C GLU A 435 2.70 3.20 18.95
N ARG A 436 1.89 2.17 19.20
CA ARG A 436 0.94 2.15 20.31
C ARG A 436 1.63 2.14 21.67
N SER A 437 2.77 1.44 21.78
CA SER A 437 3.49 1.28 23.06
C SER A 437 4.03 2.61 23.59
N GLU A 438 4.39 3.52 22.68
CA GLU A 438 4.91 4.86 22.96
C GLU A 438 3.82 5.96 22.85
N GLU A 439 2.56 5.59 22.69
CA GLU A 439 1.41 6.50 22.47
C GLU A 439 1.56 7.44 21.25
N ILE A 440 2.33 7.01 20.26
CA ILE A 440 2.59 7.76 19.03
C ILE A 440 1.51 7.46 18.00
N GLY A 441 0.94 8.53 17.46
CA GLY A 441 -0.17 8.49 16.51
C GLY A 441 -0.25 9.84 15.82
N GLY A 442 0.45 9.98 14.70
CA GLY A 442 0.57 11.22 13.94
C GLY A 442 0.21 11.02 12.48
N TRP A 443 -0.81 11.75 12.02
CA TRP A 443 -1.26 11.71 10.63
C TRP A 443 -0.43 12.63 9.73
N SER A 444 -0.28 12.25 8.46
CA SER A 444 0.29 13.08 7.41
C SER A 444 -0.34 12.74 6.05
N ARG A 445 -0.13 13.60 5.05
CA ARG A 445 -0.71 13.44 3.71
C ARG A 445 0.39 13.33 2.66
N MET A 446 0.41 12.26 1.89
CA MET A 446 1.25 12.10 0.71
C MET A 446 0.49 12.53 -0.53
N ILE A 447 1.08 13.45 -1.27
CA ILE A 447 0.49 14.18 -2.39
C ILE A 447 1.50 14.22 -3.52
N THR A 448 1.10 13.71 -4.69
CA THR A 448 1.85 13.82 -5.95
C THR A 448 1.56 15.14 -6.66
N GLN A 449 2.30 15.48 -7.72
CA GLN A 449 2.15 16.73 -8.50
C GLN A 449 0.71 17.06 -8.98
N GLU A 450 -0.17 16.07 -9.20
CA GLU A 450 -1.56 16.32 -9.62
C GLU A 450 -2.45 16.80 -8.46
N VAL A 451 -2.90 18.06 -8.51
CA VAL A 451 -3.88 18.61 -7.54
C VAL A 451 -5.21 18.93 -8.21
N THR A 452 -6.13 17.97 -8.21
CA THR A 452 -7.57 18.13 -7.93
C THR A 452 -8.14 16.73 -7.64
N GLY A 453 -7.79 16.15 -6.48
CA GLY A 453 -8.31 14.85 -6.06
C GLY A 453 -7.42 13.65 -6.36
N GLY A 454 -6.09 13.84 -6.26
CA GLY A 454 -5.06 12.81 -6.01
C GLY A 454 -4.94 11.66 -7.02
N SER A 455 -3.86 10.90 -6.88
CA SER A 455 -3.40 9.96 -7.90
C SER A 455 -3.40 8.51 -7.43
N PHE A 456 -3.29 8.26 -6.13
CA PHE A 456 -3.20 6.89 -5.58
C PHE A 456 -4.56 6.20 -5.62
N GLU A 457 -4.60 4.93 -6.04
CA GLU A 457 -5.86 4.16 -6.12
C GLU A 457 -5.84 2.90 -5.25
N SER A 458 -4.66 2.33 -4.98
CA SER A 458 -4.48 1.16 -4.12
C SER A 458 -3.09 1.17 -3.51
N VAL A 459 -2.95 0.63 -2.30
CA VAL A 459 -1.68 0.36 -1.63
C VAL A 459 -1.61 -1.11 -1.21
N ALA A 460 -0.41 -1.69 -1.25
CA ALA A 460 -0.09 -3.00 -0.69
C ALA A 460 1.38 -3.00 -0.22
N VAL A 461 1.66 -3.68 0.87
CA VAL A 461 3.00 -3.76 1.47
C VAL A 461 3.50 -5.20 1.44
N ILE A 462 4.75 -5.40 1.07
CA ILE A 462 5.43 -6.70 1.16
C ILE A 462 6.77 -6.56 1.89
N PRO A 463 7.30 -7.60 2.53
CA PRO A 463 8.66 -7.56 3.05
C PRO A 463 9.67 -7.39 1.91
N GLY A 464 10.62 -6.46 2.09
CA GLY A 464 11.81 -6.33 1.26
C GLY A 464 13.06 -6.86 1.97
N ASP A 465 14.23 -6.65 1.35
CA ASP A 465 15.51 -7.14 1.88
C ASP A 465 16.02 -6.35 3.10
N GLU A 466 15.83 -5.01 3.09
CA GLU A 466 16.27 -4.11 4.17
C GLU A 466 15.09 -3.50 4.94
N GLU A 467 14.04 -3.12 4.23
CA GLU A 467 12.80 -2.57 4.76
C GLU A 467 11.60 -3.07 3.94
N ASP A 468 10.39 -2.94 4.49
CA ASP A 468 9.19 -3.34 3.76
C ASP A 468 8.96 -2.43 2.55
N GLU A 469 8.58 -3.02 1.42
CA GLU A 469 8.29 -2.29 0.20
C GLU A 469 6.82 -1.87 0.15
N VAL A 470 6.58 -0.56 0.01
CA VAL A 470 5.23 0.00 -0.12
C VAL A 470 4.92 0.21 -1.59
N TRP A 471 4.02 -0.61 -2.13
CA TRP A 471 3.61 -0.57 -3.53
C TRP A 471 2.27 0.15 -3.71
N VAL A 472 2.17 0.92 -4.79
CA VAL A 472 1.00 1.74 -5.09
C VAL A 472 0.59 1.65 -6.56
N SER A 473 -0.71 1.67 -6.79
CA SER A 473 -1.29 1.95 -8.11
C SER A 473 -1.59 3.44 -8.20
N VAL A 474 -1.09 4.10 -9.24
CA VAL A 474 -1.16 5.54 -9.41
C VAL A 474 -1.74 5.90 -10.77
N LYS A 475 -2.81 6.70 -10.76
CA LYS A 475 -3.46 7.30 -11.92
C LYS A 475 -2.81 8.63 -12.27
N ARG A 476 -2.50 8.85 -13.55
CA ARG A 476 -1.92 10.10 -14.08
C ARG A 476 -2.57 10.52 -15.37
N THR A 477 -2.41 11.78 -15.75
CA THR A 477 -2.80 12.32 -17.05
C THR A 477 -1.55 12.56 -17.90
N ILE A 478 -1.28 11.66 -18.85
CA ILE A 478 -0.12 11.75 -19.73
C ILE A 478 -0.62 12.04 -21.15
N ASN A 479 -0.13 13.12 -21.76
CA ASN A 479 -0.60 13.58 -23.07
C ASN A 479 -2.12 13.79 -23.16
N GLY A 480 -2.74 14.23 -22.06
CA GLY A 480 -4.20 14.42 -21.98
C GLY A 480 -5.01 13.12 -21.87
N VAL A 481 -4.36 11.97 -21.68
CA VAL A 481 -5.01 10.66 -21.54
C VAL A 481 -4.73 10.09 -20.14
N THR A 482 -5.75 9.50 -19.52
CA THR A 482 -5.58 8.79 -18.26
C THR A 482 -4.69 7.56 -18.47
N LYS A 483 -3.62 7.48 -17.68
CA LYS A 483 -2.69 6.36 -17.56
C LYS A 483 -2.66 5.89 -16.11
N ARG A 484 -2.30 4.63 -15.93
CA ARG A 484 -2.16 4.00 -14.61
C ARG A 484 -0.89 3.18 -14.55
N TYR A 485 -0.18 3.35 -13.46
CA TYR A 485 1.16 2.82 -13.26
C TYR A 485 1.28 2.14 -11.92
N ILE A 486 2.09 1.08 -11.88
CA ILE A 486 2.51 0.42 -10.67
C ILE A 486 3.88 0.98 -10.27
N GLU A 487 3.98 1.38 -9.02
CA GLU A 487 5.17 2.01 -8.44
C GLU A 487 5.39 1.48 -7.03
N TYR A 488 6.58 1.68 -6.50
CA TYR A 488 6.87 1.48 -5.09
C TYR A 488 7.66 2.66 -4.53
N PHE A 489 7.48 2.95 -3.25
CA PHE A 489 8.32 3.92 -2.55
C PHE A 489 9.73 3.38 -2.42
N LYS A 490 10.73 4.17 -2.79
CA LYS A 490 12.12 3.85 -2.50
C LYS A 490 12.34 3.80 -0.99
N ALA A 491 13.43 3.16 -0.60
CA ALA A 491 13.72 2.95 0.80
C ALA A 491 13.94 4.28 1.55
N PHE A 492 13.56 4.35 2.82
CA PHE A 492 13.94 5.46 3.71
C PHE A 492 15.43 5.47 3.95
N SER A 493 16.02 4.27 4.10
CA SER A 493 17.46 4.09 4.15
C SER A 493 18.04 4.15 2.74
N TRP A 494 19.06 4.99 2.56
CA TRP A 494 19.94 5.00 1.40
C TRP A 494 21.38 5.04 1.92
N PRO A 495 22.35 4.49 1.16
CA PRO A 495 23.77 4.61 1.49
C PRO A 495 24.12 6.07 1.78
N ASP A 496 25.10 6.37 2.65
CA ASP A 496 25.38 7.76 3.07
C ASP A 496 25.84 8.70 1.91
N ASP A 497 25.93 8.18 0.68
CA ASP A 497 26.22 8.94 -0.53
C ASP A 497 24.98 9.71 -1.02
N LYS A 498 25.11 11.04 -1.14
CA LYS A 498 24.07 11.92 -1.67
C LYS A 498 23.61 11.54 -3.07
N GLU A 499 24.44 10.86 -3.87
CA GLU A 499 24.07 10.41 -5.22
C GLU A 499 22.98 9.34 -5.24
N ASP A 500 22.71 8.67 -4.11
CA ASP A 500 21.66 7.66 -3.96
C ASP A 500 20.30 8.22 -3.50
N CYS A 501 20.22 9.54 -3.23
CA CYS A 501 18.98 10.12 -2.73
C CYS A 501 17.88 10.15 -3.81
N PHE A 502 16.79 9.43 -3.56
CA PHE A 502 15.69 9.31 -4.53
C PHE A 502 14.42 10.00 -4.03
N HIS A 503 14.24 11.26 -4.44
CA HIS A 503 13.13 12.13 -4.01
C HIS A 503 12.33 12.67 -5.21
N VAL A 504 11.99 11.78 -6.13
CA VAL A 504 11.09 12.05 -7.28
C VAL A 504 10.00 10.99 -7.38
N ASP A 505 8.82 11.34 -7.89
CA ASP A 505 7.72 10.40 -8.13
C ASP A 505 7.75 9.81 -9.53
N SER A 506 7.34 8.55 -9.68
CA SER A 506 7.38 7.83 -10.97
C SER A 506 8.76 7.86 -11.62
N GLY A 507 9.81 7.97 -10.82
CA GLY A 507 11.15 8.23 -11.33
C GLY A 507 11.83 6.97 -11.86
N LEU A 508 12.87 7.20 -12.67
CA LEU A 508 13.84 6.20 -13.07
C LEU A 508 15.25 6.70 -12.75
N THR A 509 16.18 5.76 -12.58
CA THR A 509 17.59 6.03 -12.37
C THR A 509 18.37 5.62 -13.61
N TRP A 510 19.27 6.49 -14.06
CA TRP A 510 20.40 6.09 -14.88
C TRP A 510 21.66 6.08 -14.01
N ASP A 511 22.44 5.01 -14.09
CA ASP A 511 23.64 4.78 -13.28
C ASP A 511 24.75 4.25 -14.21
N GLY A 512 25.82 5.02 -14.36
CA GLY A 512 27.01 4.68 -15.14
C GLY A 512 27.94 3.66 -14.45
N GLY A 513 27.57 3.21 -13.26
CA GLY A 513 28.34 2.29 -12.42
C GLY A 513 29.50 2.96 -11.70
N ASP A 514 30.16 2.18 -10.83
CA ASP A 514 31.27 2.66 -10.03
C ASP A 514 32.50 3.01 -10.89
N PRO A 515 33.30 4.04 -10.51
CA PRO A 515 34.57 4.32 -11.16
C PRO A 515 35.51 3.11 -11.17
N ALA A 516 36.12 2.83 -12.32
CA ALA A 516 37.01 1.69 -12.52
C ALA A 516 38.47 2.13 -12.74
N ALA A 517 39.40 1.38 -12.16
CA ALA A 517 40.82 1.75 -12.16
C ALA A 517 41.50 1.53 -13.52
N ILE A 518 42.25 2.54 -13.96
CA ILE A 518 43.08 2.48 -15.16
C ILE A 518 44.40 1.76 -14.82
N THR A 519 44.77 0.81 -15.68
CA THR A 519 46.02 0.05 -15.52
C THR A 519 47.15 0.56 -16.43
N ASN A 520 46.81 1.08 -17.61
CA ASN A 520 47.79 1.66 -18.54
C ASN A 520 47.11 2.58 -19.57
N ILE A 521 47.86 3.53 -20.12
CA ILE A 521 47.42 4.46 -21.19
C ILE A 521 48.50 4.52 -22.28
N THR A 522 48.10 4.45 -23.56
CA THR A 522 49.03 4.62 -24.68
C THR A 522 49.16 6.08 -25.10
N LEU A 523 50.38 6.53 -25.38
CA LEU A 523 50.65 7.80 -26.06
C LEU A 523 50.60 7.62 -27.59
N ALA A 524 49.41 7.33 -28.12
CA ALA A 524 49.17 6.98 -29.52
C ALA A 524 47.99 7.74 -30.11
N ASN A 525 47.74 7.53 -31.41
CA ASN A 525 46.58 8.05 -32.12
C ASN A 525 45.80 6.86 -32.73
N PRO A 526 44.64 6.46 -32.17
CA PRO A 526 44.01 7.03 -30.97
C PRO A 526 44.68 6.59 -29.65
N VAL A 527 44.35 7.28 -28.56
CA VAL A 527 44.69 6.85 -27.18
C VAL A 527 43.90 5.59 -26.83
N VAL A 528 44.58 4.57 -26.28
CA VAL A 528 43.99 3.35 -25.73
C VAL A 528 44.13 3.36 -24.20
N ILE A 529 43.02 3.14 -23.51
CA ILE A 529 42.94 2.91 -22.07
C ILE A 529 42.88 1.40 -21.82
N TYR A 530 43.74 0.90 -20.94
CA TYR A 530 43.71 -0.49 -20.48
C TYR A 530 43.13 -0.58 -19.07
N ALA A 531 42.07 -1.35 -18.92
CA ALA A 531 41.41 -1.64 -17.64
C ALA A 531 40.43 -2.80 -17.82
N THR A 532 39.92 -3.38 -16.73
CA THR A 532 38.73 -4.23 -16.81
C THR A 532 37.57 -3.37 -17.29
N ASN A 533 37.04 -3.64 -18.48
CA ASN A 533 36.08 -2.76 -19.15
C ASN A 533 34.73 -3.44 -19.39
N THR A 534 33.67 -2.75 -18.99
CA THR A 534 32.26 -3.12 -19.24
C THR A 534 31.58 -2.19 -20.25
N LEU A 535 32.25 -1.11 -20.68
CA LEU A 535 31.71 -0.12 -21.61
C LEU A 535 31.60 -0.68 -23.03
N SER A 536 30.61 -0.18 -23.75
CA SER A 536 30.32 -0.45 -25.16
C SER A 536 30.79 0.69 -26.06
N ASN A 537 30.96 0.40 -27.36
CA ASN A 537 31.28 1.45 -28.33
C ASN A 537 30.14 2.47 -28.42
N GLY A 538 30.47 3.74 -28.33
CA GLY A 538 29.52 4.85 -28.32
C GLY A 538 29.20 5.40 -26.94
N ASP A 539 29.56 4.68 -25.86
CA ASP A 539 29.39 5.18 -24.49
C ASP A 539 30.30 6.40 -24.25
N ASN A 540 29.86 7.31 -23.39
CA ASN A 540 30.66 8.44 -22.95
C ASN A 540 31.34 8.13 -21.61
N VAL A 541 32.60 8.52 -21.47
CA VAL A 541 33.42 8.21 -20.29
C VAL A 541 34.17 9.45 -19.81
N ARG A 542 34.16 9.69 -18.49
CA ARG A 542 34.98 10.71 -17.82
C ARG A 542 36.19 10.04 -17.19
N LEU A 543 37.37 10.63 -17.37
CA LEU A 543 38.61 10.18 -16.72
C LEU A 543 39.01 11.17 -15.63
N THR A 544 39.41 10.66 -14.47
CA THR A 544 39.86 11.46 -13.33
C THR A 544 41.11 10.83 -12.71
N GLU A 545 41.85 11.61 -11.91
CA GLU A 545 43.03 11.13 -11.15
C GLU A 545 44.16 10.48 -11.96
N VAL A 546 44.22 10.70 -13.27
CA VAL A 546 45.27 10.15 -14.14
C VAL A 546 46.59 10.85 -13.82
N GLY A 547 47.58 10.11 -13.34
CA GLY A 547 48.92 10.62 -13.10
C GLY A 547 49.78 10.62 -14.35
N GLY A 548 50.47 11.73 -14.60
CA GLY A 548 51.32 11.89 -15.77
C GLY A 548 50.54 12.45 -16.95
N THR A 549 49.72 11.65 -17.63
CA THR A 549 48.86 12.04 -18.78
C THR A 549 47.63 12.86 -18.31
N GLU A 550 47.89 13.94 -17.57
CA GLU A 550 46.88 14.77 -16.90
C GLU A 550 46.00 15.55 -17.88
N GLU A 551 46.40 15.70 -19.14
CA GLU A 551 45.57 16.30 -20.19
C GLU A 551 44.24 15.55 -20.39
N LEU A 552 44.18 14.30 -19.93
CA LEU A 552 42.96 13.50 -19.99
C LEU A 552 41.95 13.81 -18.89
N ASN A 553 42.37 14.35 -17.74
CA ASN A 553 41.53 14.53 -16.56
C ASN A 553 40.37 15.51 -16.80
N ASP A 554 39.22 15.20 -16.19
CA ASP A 554 38.01 16.01 -16.13
C ASP A 554 37.35 16.29 -17.49
N ASN A 555 37.75 15.54 -18.52
CA ASN A 555 37.18 15.58 -19.86
C ASN A 555 36.33 14.34 -20.15
N VAL A 556 35.32 14.51 -21.00
CA VAL A 556 34.44 13.41 -21.48
C VAL A 556 34.88 12.97 -22.86
N TYR A 557 34.96 11.65 -23.06
CA TYR A 557 35.38 11.02 -24.31
C TYR A 557 34.37 9.97 -24.75
N THR A 558 34.28 9.77 -26.07
CA THR A 558 33.47 8.67 -26.62
C THR A 558 34.31 7.40 -26.77
N VAL A 559 33.79 6.29 -26.25
CA VAL A 559 34.41 4.97 -26.30
C VAL A 559 34.35 4.39 -27.71
N ALA A 560 35.49 3.87 -28.19
CA ALA A 560 35.61 3.13 -29.44
C ALA A 560 36.45 1.85 -29.26
N ASN A 561 36.31 0.89 -30.18
CA ASN A 561 37.05 -0.38 -30.18
C ASN A 561 37.13 -1.09 -28.81
N ALA A 562 36.03 -1.02 -28.05
CA ALA A 562 35.93 -1.59 -26.72
C ALA A 562 36.09 -3.12 -26.74
N THR A 563 36.89 -3.60 -25.78
CA THR A 563 37.08 -5.02 -25.44
C THR A 563 36.87 -5.19 -23.94
N GLY A 564 36.87 -6.42 -23.42
CA GLY A 564 36.78 -6.64 -21.97
C GLY A 564 37.99 -6.14 -21.16
N SER A 565 39.08 -5.72 -21.81
CA SER A 565 40.34 -5.30 -21.16
C SER A 565 40.88 -3.94 -21.61
N SER A 566 40.19 -3.25 -22.53
CA SER A 566 40.62 -1.95 -23.04
C SER A 566 39.54 -1.28 -23.88
N PHE A 567 39.71 0.02 -24.11
CA PHE A 567 38.97 0.78 -25.11
C PHE A 567 39.82 1.93 -25.66
N GLU A 568 39.45 2.45 -26.83
CA GLU A 568 40.05 3.63 -27.45
C GLU A 568 39.21 4.88 -27.14
N LEU A 569 39.88 6.02 -26.97
CA LEU A 569 39.25 7.33 -26.94
C LEU A 569 39.06 7.83 -28.37
N SER A 570 37.81 7.87 -28.84
CA SER A 570 37.47 8.16 -30.23
C SER A 570 38.00 9.52 -30.67
N GLY A 571 38.92 9.52 -31.65
CA GLY A 571 39.46 10.74 -32.26
C GLY A 571 40.50 11.48 -31.42
N ILE A 572 40.98 10.91 -30.30
CA ILE A 572 41.96 11.56 -29.42
C ILE A 572 43.39 11.12 -29.76
N ASP A 573 44.24 12.07 -30.15
CA ASP A 573 45.67 11.86 -30.38
C ASP A 573 46.49 12.23 -29.14
N GLY A 574 46.98 11.21 -28.41
CA GLY A 574 47.80 11.40 -27.21
C GLY A 574 49.29 11.32 -27.46
N SER A 575 49.76 11.35 -28.72
CA SER A 575 51.19 11.25 -29.04
C SER A 575 52.04 12.39 -28.47
N ALA A 576 51.41 13.52 -28.12
CA ALA A 576 52.05 14.68 -27.51
C ALA A 576 51.81 14.83 -26.00
N PHE A 577 51.03 13.91 -25.38
CA PHE A 577 50.71 14.01 -23.95
C PHE A 577 51.90 13.63 -23.08
N THR A 578 51.88 14.10 -21.83
CA THR A 578 52.84 13.66 -20.82
C THR A 578 52.69 12.16 -20.54
N ALA A 579 53.83 11.51 -20.28
CA ALA A 579 53.86 10.07 -20.08
C ALA A 579 53.08 9.66 -18.84
N TYR A 580 52.21 8.66 -18.99
CA TYR A 580 51.45 8.07 -17.91
C TYR A 580 52.39 7.55 -16.81
N THR A 581 52.17 7.99 -15.57
CA THR A 581 52.98 7.62 -14.41
C THR A 581 52.27 6.69 -13.43
N GLY A 582 50.99 6.38 -13.65
CA GLY A 582 50.16 5.55 -12.77
C GLY A 582 48.89 6.26 -12.30
N GLY A 583 47.96 5.51 -11.70
CA GLY A 583 46.68 6.03 -11.19
C GLY A 583 45.60 6.15 -12.26
N GLY A 584 44.54 6.88 -11.95
CA GLY A 584 43.46 7.15 -12.88
C GLY A 584 42.24 6.24 -12.68
N LEU A 585 41.08 6.86 -12.77
CA LEU A 585 39.77 6.22 -12.78
C LEU A 585 39.05 6.59 -14.08
N PHE A 586 38.18 5.72 -14.55
CA PHE A 586 37.22 6.04 -15.59
C PHE A 586 35.81 5.65 -15.11
N GLN A 587 34.82 6.45 -15.49
CA GLN A 587 33.41 6.19 -15.16
C GLN A 587 32.54 6.55 -16.36
N GLN A 588 31.51 5.74 -16.61
CA GLN A 588 30.53 6.06 -17.64
C GLN A 588 29.74 7.30 -17.20
N VAL A 589 29.55 8.23 -18.13
CA VAL A 589 28.73 9.42 -17.92
C VAL A 589 27.80 9.59 -19.10
N GLU A 590 26.68 10.26 -18.92
CA GLU A 590 25.73 10.52 -20.01
C GLU A 590 25.06 11.87 -19.81
N ASN A 591 24.61 12.48 -20.91
CA ASN A 591 23.84 13.73 -20.86
C ASN A 591 22.48 13.61 -21.56
N SER A 592 22.16 12.47 -22.17
CA SER A 592 20.87 12.21 -22.81
C SER A 592 20.27 10.90 -22.32
N PHE A 593 19.08 10.97 -21.74
CA PHE A 593 18.42 9.85 -21.06
C PHE A 593 17.10 9.53 -21.74
N ASP A 594 17.00 8.31 -22.27
CA ASP A 594 15.78 7.76 -22.88
C ASP A 594 14.96 6.92 -21.87
N GLY A 595 13.83 6.36 -22.30
CA GLY A 595 13.04 5.41 -21.50
C GLY A 595 11.96 6.03 -20.62
N LEU A 596 11.85 7.36 -20.57
CA LEU A 596 10.89 8.11 -19.76
C LEU A 596 9.53 8.32 -20.44
N SER A 597 9.14 7.39 -21.33
CA SER A 597 7.92 7.54 -22.15
C SER A 597 6.63 7.53 -21.30
N HIS A 598 6.67 6.97 -20.09
CA HIS A 598 5.56 7.00 -19.13
C HIS A 598 5.29 8.40 -18.58
N LEU A 599 6.25 9.32 -18.71
CA LEU A 599 6.17 10.73 -18.31
C LEU A 599 6.29 11.69 -19.50
N ALA A 600 6.01 11.24 -20.72
CA ALA A 600 6.10 12.07 -21.91
C ALA A 600 5.33 13.40 -21.75
N ASN A 601 5.99 14.51 -22.09
CA ASN A 601 5.51 15.90 -21.97
C ASN A 601 5.21 16.38 -20.54
N MET A 602 5.60 15.63 -19.51
CA MET A 602 5.56 16.09 -18.13
C MET A 602 6.78 16.96 -17.81
N VAL A 603 6.64 17.85 -16.83
CA VAL A 603 7.76 18.55 -16.21
C VAL A 603 8.32 17.66 -15.11
N ALA A 604 9.62 17.40 -15.18
CA ALA A 604 10.35 16.51 -14.30
C ALA A 604 11.39 17.25 -13.48
N ALA A 605 11.51 16.86 -12.21
CA ALA A 605 12.65 17.19 -11.38
C ALA A 605 13.81 16.22 -11.68
N VAL A 606 15.02 16.74 -11.52
CA VAL A 606 16.26 16.02 -11.81
C VAL A 606 17.20 16.15 -10.62
N CYS A 607 17.61 15.01 -10.07
CA CYS A 607 18.74 14.93 -9.15
C CYS A 607 19.90 14.26 -9.89
N ALA A 608 21.03 14.94 -10.02
CA ALA A 608 22.21 14.44 -10.72
C ALA A 608 23.42 14.55 -9.78
N GLU A 609 24.11 13.43 -9.55
CA GLU A 609 25.27 13.35 -8.63
C GLU A 609 24.98 14.01 -7.25
N GLY A 610 23.76 13.80 -6.73
CA GLY A 610 23.31 14.34 -5.43
C GLY A 610 22.98 15.84 -5.41
N GLY A 611 23.00 16.50 -6.58
CA GLY A 611 22.60 17.89 -6.76
C GLY A 611 21.25 18.02 -7.47
N ALA A 612 20.42 18.98 -7.05
CA ALA A 612 19.20 19.33 -7.77
C ALA A 612 19.51 20.25 -8.96
N LEU A 613 19.04 19.87 -10.15
CA LEU A 613 19.07 20.70 -11.35
C LEU A 613 17.73 21.41 -11.56
N ASP A 614 17.69 22.34 -12.53
CA ASP A 614 16.44 22.95 -12.97
C ASP A 614 15.49 21.91 -13.57
N GLU A 615 14.17 22.11 -13.35
CA GLU A 615 13.17 21.22 -13.92
C GLU A 615 13.21 21.21 -15.45
N VAL A 616 13.05 20.02 -16.03
CA VAL A 616 13.12 19.79 -17.47
C VAL A 616 11.80 19.23 -17.98
N THR A 617 11.40 19.59 -19.20
CA THR A 617 10.25 18.96 -19.85
C THR A 617 10.71 17.70 -20.58
N ILE A 618 10.12 16.56 -20.24
CA ILE A 618 10.40 15.29 -20.92
C ILE A 618 9.83 15.36 -22.33
N SER A 619 10.63 15.00 -23.33
CA SER A 619 10.19 15.03 -24.72
C SER A 619 9.00 14.08 -24.96
N SER A 620 8.28 14.29 -26.06
CA SER A 620 7.21 13.36 -26.46
C SER A 620 7.68 11.91 -26.69
N GLY A 621 8.98 11.71 -26.95
CA GLY A 621 9.61 10.40 -27.10
C GLY A 621 10.06 9.76 -25.78
N GLY A 622 9.96 10.49 -24.65
CA GLY A 622 10.46 10.02 -23.36
C GLY A 622 11.97 10.23 -23.20
N THR A 623 12.52 11.30 -23.79
CA THR A 623 13.94 11.66 -23.70
C THR A 623 14.12 12.96 -22.94
N VAL A 624 15.18 13.04 -22.14
CA VAL A 624 15.68 14.27 -21.50
C VAL A 624 17.13 14.46 -21.91
N THR A 625 17.54 15.69 -22.23
CA THR A 625 18.94 16.06 -22.46
C THR A 625 19.32 17.14 -21.46
N LEU A 626 20.41 16.92 -20.74
CA LEU A 626 20.99 17.85 -19.77
C LEU A 626 22.18 18.60 -20.40
N ASP A 627 22.52 19.75 -19.82
CA ASP A 627 23.59 20.61 -20.34
C ASP A 627 25.01 20.06 -20.09
N ASP A 628 25.16 19.19 -19.08
CA ASP A 628 26.42 18.54 -18.71
C ASP A 628 26.24 17.01 -18.62
N TYR A 629 27.37 16.29 -18.52
CA TYR A 629 27.42 14.84 -18.37
C TYR A 629 27.49 14.46 -16.89
N TYR A 630 26.73 13.44 -16.52
CA TYR A 630 26.64 12.95 -15.15
C TYR A 630 26.84 11.44 -15.10
N SER A 631 27.43 10.94 -14.02
CA SER A 631 27.60 9.50 -13.75
C SER A 631 26.34 8.85 -13.18
N LYS A 632 25.46 9.63 -12.54
CA LYS A 632 24.22 9.15 -11.95
C LYS A 632 23.14 10.21 -11.94
N VAL A 633 21.94 9.84 -12.42
CA VAL A 633 20.80 10.75 -12.54
C VAL A 633 19.50 10.07 -12.18
N HIS A 634 18.72 10.71 -11.30
CA HIS A 634 17.33 10.38 -11.01
C HIS A 634 16.41 11.40 -11.69
N ILE A 635 15.48 10.92 -12.51
CA ILE A 635 14.53 11.77 -13.25
C ILE A 635 13.12 11.28 -12.96
N GLY A 636 12.25 12.17 -12.49
CA GLY A 636 10.84 11.87 -12.22
C GLY A 636 10.01 13.11 -11.96
N LEU A 637 8.75 12.93 -11.58
CA LEU A 637 7.85 14.03 -11.26
C LEU A 637 8.24 14.69 -9.93
N PRO A 638 8.21 16.03 -9.85
CA PRO A 638 8.43 16.73 -8.60
C PRO A 638 7.28 16.52 -7.63
N PHE A 639 7.59 16.56 -6.34
CA PHE A 639 6.61 16.77 -5.28
C PHE A 639 7.16 17.77 -4.28
N THR A 640 6.29 18.32 -3.44
CA THR A 640 6.69 19.33 -2.45
C THR A 640 6.36 18.86 -1.05
N ALA A 641 7.35 18.85 -0.17
CA ALA A 641 7.20 18.60 1.25
C ALA A 641 6.92 19.89 2.02
N ARG A 642 5.98 19.85 2.95
CA ARG A 642 5.58 20.99 3.79
C ARG A 642 5.42 20.58 5.24
N LEU A 643 6.08 21.31 6.12
CA LEU A 643 5.94 21.19 7.57
C LEU A 643 5.58 22.56 8.14
N GLN A 644 4.37 22.65 8.70
CA GLN A 644 3.89 23.84 9.41
C GLN A 644 3.47 23.44 10.83
N PRO A 645 4.23 23.79 11.88
CA PRO A 645 3.85 23.50 13.26
C PRO A 645 2.55 24.21 13.67
N MET A 646 1.98 23.81 14.81
CA MET A 646 0.94 24.62 15.46
C MET A 646 1.48 26.01 15.84
N LYS A 647 0.58 26.99 15.93
CA LYS A 647 0.97 28.38 16.26
C LYS A 647 1.71 28.44 17.59
N ILE A 648 2.85 29.12 17.59
CA ILE A 648 3.68 29.27 18.78
C ILE A 648 2.97 30.11 19.83
N GLU A 649 2.90 29.61 21.06
CA GLU A 649 2.46 30.36 22.23
C GLU A 649 3.66 30.76 23.08
N ALA A 650 4.15 31.99 22.88
CA ALA A 650 5.37 32.51 23.49
C ALA A 650 5.13 33.26 24.83
N GLY A 651 3.87 33.34 25.27
CA GLY A 651 3.47 34.21 26.38
C GLY A 651 3.65 35.70 26.08
N GLY A 652 3.09 36.55 26.94
CA GLY A 652 3.22 37.99 26.90
C GLY A 652 3.34 38.55 28.31
N VAL A 653 3.70 39.84 28.44
CA VAL A 653 3.92 40.50 29.74
C VAL A 653 2.71 40.36 30.69
N LYS A 654 1.50 40.27 30.13
CA LYS A 654 0.22 40.15 30.88
C LYS A 654 -0.40 38.74 30.81
N GLY A 655 0.33 37.71 30.36
CA GLY A 655 -0.16 36.34 30.27
C GLY A 655 -0.01 35.73 28.88
N THR A 656 -1.11 35.49 28.17
CA THR A 656 -1.09 34.85 26.83
C THR A 656 -0.57 35.77 25.72
N SER A 657 0.09 35.19 24.72
CA SER A 657 0.52 35.87 23.49
C SER A 657 -0.59 35.95 22.43
N ARG A 658 -1.76 35.37 22.69
CA ARG A 658 -2.89 35.35 21.75
C ARG A 658 -3.49 36.73 21.55
N GLY A 659 -3.78 37.06 20.28
CA GLY A 659 -4.32 38.36 19.87
C GLY A 659 -3.30 39.51 19.92
N GLN A 660 -2.09 39.24 20.43
CA GLN A 660 -0.97 40.16 20.39
C GLN A 660 -0.23 40.05 19.05
N THR A 661 0.46 41.11 18.66
CA THR A 661 1.35 41.08 17.50
C THR A 661 2.65 40.42 17.91
N LYS A 662 3.09 39.43 17.15
CA LYS A 662 4.34 38.69 17.31
C LYS A 662 5.25 38.99 16.13
N ARG A 663 6.56 38.87 16.35
CA ARG A 663 7.55 38.81 15.28
C ARG A 663 8.57 37.74 15.62
N ILE A 664 8.77 36.81 14.71
CA ILE A 664 9.86 35.83 14.80
C ILE A 664 11.12 36.51 14.27
N SER A 665 12.10 36.77 15.12
CA SER A 665 13.31 37.48 14.72
C SER A 665 14.38 36.54 14.18
N HIS A 666 14.42 35.31 14.70
CA HIS A 666 15.42 34.30 14.37
C HIS A 666 14.82 32.90 14.50
N LEU A 667 15.24 31.99 13.64
CA LEU A 667 14.93 30.57 13.72
C LEU A 667 16.22 29.76 13.72
N THR A 668 16.24 28.71 14.52
CA THR A 668 17.29 27.70 14.49
C THR A 668 16.60 26.35 14.40
N ALA A 669 17.04 25.45 13.53
CA ALA A 669 16.51 24.10 13.44
C ALA A 669 17.63 23.08 13.45
N ASN A 670 17.33 21.89 13.98
CA ASN A 670 18.23 20.76 13.93
C ASN A 670 17.79 19.83 12.79
N PHE A 671 18.70 19.55 11.87
CA PHE A 671 18.48 18.74 10.68
C PHE A 671 19.26 17.43 10.76
N TYR A 672 18.76 16.42 10.06
CA TYR A 672 19.43 15.14 9.87
C TYR A 672 19.47 14.80 8.38
N LYS A 673 20.63 14.40 7.87
CA LYS A 673 20.83 14.01 6.45
C LYS A 673 20.04 14.87 5.43
N THR A 674 20.13 16.20 5.56
CA THR A 674 19.31 17.13 4.78
C THR A 674 20.17 17.85 3.74
N LEU A 675 19.65 17.99 2.52
CA LEU A 675 20.34 18.67 1.42
C LEU A 675 19.59 19.90 0.91
N ALA A 676 18.27 19.97 1.09
CA ALA A 676 17.48 21.13 0.66
C ALA A 676 16.33 21.44 1.61
N CYS A 677 16.08 22.74 1.81
CA CYS A 677 14.96 23.27 2.58
C CYS A 677 14.88 24.78 2.38
N SER A 678 13.66 25.31 2.37
CA SER A 678 13.36 26.72 2.47
C SER A 678 12.46 26.99 3.67
N ALA A 679 12.59 28.17 4.28
CA ALA A 679 11.82 28.55 5.46
C ALA A 679 11.20 29.94 5.32
N GLY A 680 9.97 30.10 5.81
CA GLY A 680 9.26 31.38 5.80
C GLY A 680 7.97 31.37 6.61
N PRO A 681 7.28 32.52 6.73
CA PRO A 681 5.97 32.56 7.40
C PRO A 681 4.84 31.96 6.54
N ASP A 682 5.01 31.95 5.21
CA ASP A 682 4.05 31.48 4.22
C ASP A 682 4.78 31.13 2.90
N GLU A 683 4.06 30.52 1.93
CA GLU A 683 4.63 30.07 0.65
C GLU A 683 5.14 31.22 -0.23
N ASP A 684 4.59 32.42 -0.10
CA ASP A 684 5.02 33.59 -0.87
C ASP A 684 6.31 34.23 -0.29
N ASN A 685 6.77 33.77 0.88
CA ASN A 685 7.80 34.43 1.66
C ASN A 685 8.86 33.48 2.21
N LEU A 686 9.18 32.46 1.43
CA LEU A 686 10.24 31.52 1.72
C LEU A 686 11.63 32.13 1.47
N THR A 687 12.61 31.67 2.25
CA THR A 687 14.03 31.93 2.05
C THR A 687 14.74 30.58 2.05
N GLU A 688 15.49 30.32 0.99
CA GLU A 688 16.28 29.09 0.85
C GLU A 688 17.37 29.02 1.93
N ILE A 689 17.52 27.83 2.51
CA ILE A 689 18.56 27.53 3.48
C ILE A 689 19.74 26.91 2.73
N VAL A 690 20.91 27.54 2.82
CA VAL A 690 22.13 27.06 2.17
C VAL A 690 22.80 26.01 3.06
N PHE A 691 22.73 24.74 2.68
CA PHE A 691 23.50 23.66 3.31
C PHE A 691 24.94 23.68 2.77
N ASP A 692 25.91 23.38 3.64
CA ASP A 692 27.30 23.30 3.19
C ASP A 692 27.40 22.07 2.29
N GLN A 693 27.95 22.23 1.09
CA GLN A 693 27.98 21.18 0.07
C GLN A 693 29.25 20.33 0.20
N ASP A 694 29.63 19.97 1.43
CA ASP A 694 30.59 18.90 1.62
C ASP A 694 30.02 17.60 0.98
N ASP A 695 30.86 16.57 0.80
CA ASP A 695 30.42 15.33 0.15
C ASP A 695 29.24 14.66 0.87
N ASP A 696 29.05 14.95 2.17
CA ASP A 696 28.03 14.33 3.02
C ASP A 696 26.76 15.21 3.24
N PRO A 697 25.57 14.58 3.31
CA PRO A 697 24.32 15.22 3.72
C PRO A 697 24.39 15.90 5.10
N TYR A 698 23.90 17.14 5.21
CA TYR A 698 24.07 17.95 6.41
C TYR A 698 23.30 17.39 7.62
N THR A 699 24.00 17.26 8.75
CA THR A 699 23.45 16.86 10.05
C THR A 699 23.91 17.81 11.15
N GLY A 700 22.96 18.43 11.85
CA GLY A 700 23.26 19.33 12.97
C GLY A 700 22.33 20.54 13.08
N GLU A 701 22.68 21.42 14.00
CA GLU A 701 21.95 22.65 14.27
C GLU A 701 22.36 23.77 13.31
N LYS A 702 21.38 24.38 12.65
CA LYS A 702 21.59 25.42 11.65
C LYS A 702 20.70 26.63 11.92
N ASP A 703 21.30 27.81 11.83
CA ASP A 703 20.59 29.06 11.85
C ASP A 703 19.88 29.30 10.51
N ILE A 704 18.60 29.66 10.60
CA ILE A 704 17.73 29.84 9.44
C ILE A 704 17.46 31.34 9.27
N PRO A 705 17.84 31.93 8.13
CA PRO A 705 17.42 33.27 7.77
C PRO A 705 15.89 33.35 7.67
N PHE A 706 15.25 34.01 8.63
CA PHE A 706 13.78 34.10 8.67
C PHE A 706 13.31 35.54 8.49
N LYS A 707 12.52 35.79 7.43
CA LYS A 707 11.92 37.10 7.16
C LYS A 707 10.67 37.32 8.01
N GLY A 708 10.84 37.35 9.33
CA GLY A 708 9.72 37.49 10.25
C GLY A 708 8.98 38.81 10.13
N ARG A 709 7.65 38.71 10.16
CA ARG A 709 6.70 39.82 10.05
C ARG A 709 6.04 40.12 11.38
N HIS A 710 5.43 41.30 11.48
CA HIS A 710 4.57 41.64 12.60
C HIS A 710 3.16 41.10 12.33
N GLU A 711 2.82 39.98 12.94
CA GLU A 711 1.56 39.28 12.69
C GLU A 711 1.02 38.64 13.97
N VAL A 712 -0.25 38.23 13.95
CA VAL A 712 -0.88 37.66 15.14
C VAL A 712 -0.63 36.15 15.25
N SER A 713 -0.45 35.46 14.12
CA SER A 713 -0.24 34.01 14.09
C SER A 713 1.18 33.63 14.54
N GLY A 714 2.21 34.25 13.94
CA GLY A 714 3.60 33.85 14.16
C GLY A 714 3.84 32.46 13.57
N ASP A 715 3.49 32.29 12.30
CA ASP A 715 3.56 31.00 11.61
C ASP A 715 5.00 30.71 11.15
N ILE A 716 5.38 29.43 11.17
CA ILE A 716 6.63 28.91 10.61
C ILE A 716 6.23 27.86 9.58
N LEU A 717 6.79 27.97 8.38
CA LEU A 717 6.63 27.00 7.31
C LEU A 717 8.01 26.61 6.80
N LEU A 718 8.29 25.30 6.82
CA LEU A 718 9.40 24.69 6.09
C LEU A 718 8.85 24.03 4.83
N VAL A 719 9.52 24.25 3.71
CA VAL A 719 9.17 23.70 2.40
C VAL A 719 10.41 23.11 1.74
N ASN A 720 10.27 21.93 1.17
CA ASN A 720 11.24 21.39 0.23
C ASN A 720 10.52 21.06 -1.08
N ASP A 721 10.94 21.69 -2.16
CA ASP A 721 10.44 21.52 -3.52
C ASP A 721 11.51 20.96 -4.46
N LYS A 722 12.69 20.63 -3.93
CA LYS A 722 13.80 20.03 -4.66
C LYS A 722 13.76 18.50 -4.51
N PRO A 723 14.28 17.74 -5.48
CA PRO A 723 14.37 16.29 -5.41
C PRO A 723 15.52 15.83 -4.50
N LEU A 724 15.55 16.33 -3.26
CA LEU A 724 16.62 16.16 -2.29
C LEU A 724 16.02 15.88 -0.90
N PRO A 725 16.72 15.16 -0.01
CA PRO A 725 16.20 14.77 1.29
C PRO A 725 16.04 15.96 2.26
N LEU A 726 15.00 15.87 3.10
CA LEU A 726 14.74 16.76 4.23
C LEU A 726 14.34 15.95 5.48
N THR A 727 15.08 16.09 6.58
CA THR A 727 14.64 15.63 7.91
C THR A 727 14.83 16.72 8.95
N VAL A 728 13.75 17.07 9.64
CA VAL A 728 13.72 18.10 10.68
C VAL A 728 13.53 17.44 12.04
N LEU A 729 14.48 17.63 12.96
CA LEU A 729 14.45 17.05 14.30
C LEU A 729 13.78 17.99 15.31
N SER A 730 14.04 19.29 15.23
CA SER A 730 13.47 20.31 16.12
C SER A 730 13.58 21.71 15.55
N ILE A 731 12.78 22.64 16.05
CA ILE A 731 12.81 24.07 15.68
C ILE A 731 12.78 24.91 16.95
N ALA A 732 13.75 25.80 17.13
CA ALA A 732 13.73 26.88 18.12
C ALA A 732 13.42 28.21 17.44
N ALA A 733 12.51 28.99 18.03
CA ALA A 733 12.07 30.25 17.46
C ALA A 733 12.19 31.39 18.45
N PHE A 734 12.91 32.45 18.07
CA PHE A 734 13.01 33.67 18.88
C PHE A 734 11.84 34.58 18.54
N VAL A 735 10.91 34.74 19.49
CA VAL A 735 9.65 35.45 19.31
C VAL A 735 9.57 36.70 20.18
N ASP A 736 9.42 37.85 19.54
CA ASP A 736 9.10 39.12 20.19
C ASP A 736 7.58 39.35 20.18
N THR A 737 6.99 39.52 21.36
CA THR A 737 5.57 39.83 21.53
C THR A 737 5.36 41.31 21.90
N TYR A 738 4.51 41.98 21.13
CA TYR A 738 4.18 43.39 21.24
C TYR A 738 2.75 43.56 21.77
N GLU A 739 2.61 44.40 22.80
CA GLU A 739 1.29 44.71 23.34
C GLU A 739 0.47 45.52 22.33
N ARG A 740 -0.74 45.04 22.05
CA ARG A 740 -1.75 45.79 21.32
C ARG A 740 -2.25 46.91 22.23
N ARG A 741 -1.99 48.16 21.83
CA ARG A 741 -2.43 49.36 22.56
C ARG A 741 -3.93 49.50 22.58
#